data_AF-S0EDR6-F1
#
_entry.id   AF-S0EDR6-F1
#
_cell.length_a   1.000
_cell.length_b   1.000
_cell.length_c   1.000
_cell.angle_alpha   90.00
_cell.angle_beta   90.00
_cell.angle_gamma   90.00
#
_symmetry.space_group_name_H-M   'P 1'
#
loop_
_entity.id
_entity.type
_entity.pdbx_description
1 polymer ?
#
loop_
_entity_poly.entity_id
_entity_poly.type
_entity_poly.pdbx_seq_one_letter_code
_entity_poly.pdbx_strand_id
1 'polypeptide(L)'
;MAPYLYSPLPEGSIRLLRITPHPDKNSPVQCELFSFALSDSDSTYPYEALSYVWGSAEKPLSIVVNYLNFLVGTNLHAALVHLRHGSLERIIWIDAICINQGDTLEKGNQVQSMAEIYAKASCVVVWLGSASTTSDQALDNIREAALRNSTEGKDQKGIFQLLQRPWFQRIWVLQEVAAARYVLIKCGSTEIDGYAFCSGLNAMELSYKSYPSLQPLVRSVTYLIRGAIFRPRHVTTQSSRFSLDIRPLSELAEMYHTRKATERHDKVYALLGMSSDDPSEAGLYVDYTIPWSQVFHRLVKYVLSQSVSVKTWSDRELAVIDGKGLVLGEVSSVQRDPAWEDSQEVTIAWKNAYVEAGGMSSWAVQASAKSIQAGDIVCLLQGASRPMIIRLCHPYWAVVMISVPPTDAIARNGKGIEWSEISQSVTRFSHSFVLVWDWEMQPNESLGDQEIKYEELMVKEMQKGSMTDKLYIIAILANIGFVLHDLERHAEAEKYVRRSLRNFEKALKNVDNSNPASNSGSDTKTGAYIAAITEALLGFEGGWLPLRWASEDGYDLTIKLMLENVNPNMKNEAGRTPLSWASGHGYEALVNLLLGIEIVNPDTRDEKEWTPLLWAASKGHETIVKLLLDTKRVDPNAKEEPDETRRTRRTPLLLAAEGGHEAVVRMLLDTDAVDLSASAETGEASLLWAVKNGHVGVVQLLLQTGKIVPDAAEESEIEDESGRTPLMWAANNQHHDVVKLLLDTGKVDPEARDKCRRTAISLAAENGNDKIVKLLLSTDKADPDAADKDGRTPLILAAEGGFEKVVQLLLDTNKVNTSLKDNRGRTPLSSAAKNGHEAIVSMLAERNELSFQDLQRQILAPPKHEDFLNIRDEDYFDHRCQELFSNLRQWILRFSKFSDMRAARLTSEISDEKIIDRLDNVILDGSDVDTYLCDRVRRRDVFTSVAMSMLWEFVFTRYLFGLDRETRQKLKSLEKQLVGPPSAIRRWRATTLTLLSNRDSVQNQRDHDARAVSESIFQTLCAILPPPSNLESQLVSSLSQVTKEAVEVSVEMRSQKAEYMMLPPLQPEYDTNGDLASLVFFNAALMNERGDSSDLTNEEYEAQKSTVRIVLFPLVVKKGGDYGDGDDEIVVYPAQVLVAPKKSEKKNVELSS
;
A
#
# COMPACT_ATOMS: atom_id res chain seq x y z
N MET A 1 -58.21 30.98 6.69
CA MET A 1 -57.92 32.19 5.91
C MET A 1 -58.02 31.82 4.44
N ALA A 2 -58.70 32.61 3.62
CA ALA A 2 -58.71 32.37 2.17
C ALA A 2 -57.27 32.59 1.62
N PRO A 3 -56.78 31.73 0.72
CA PRO A 3 -55.48 31.92 0.10
C PRO A 3 -55.47 33.22 -0.71
N TYR A 4 -54.32 33.89 -0.74
CA TYR A 4 -54.13 35.05 -1.61
C TYR A 4 -54.34 34.65 -3.07
N LEU A 5 -55.22 35.35 -3.78
CA LEU A 5 -55.56 35.06 -5.18
C LEU A 5 -54.71 35.95 -6.10
N TYR A 6 -53.83 35.32 -6.87
CA TYR A 6 -53.01 36.00 -7.87
C TYR A 6 -53.86 36.44 -9.08
N SER A 7 -53.61 37.64 -9.59
CA SER A 7 -54.16 38.07 -10.87
C SER A 7 -53.46 37.33 -12.02
N PRO A 8 -54.17 36.94 -13.11
CA PRO A 8 -53.54 36.32 -14.27
C PRO A 8 -52.41 37.20 -14.82
N LEU A 9 -51.29 36.57 -15.19
CA LEU A 9 -50.12 37.26 -15.71
C LEU A 9 -50.11 37.16 -17.25
N PRO A 10 -50.03 38.28 -17.99
CA PRO A 10 -49.86 38.25 -19.44
C PRO A 10 -48.52 37.61 -19.84
N GLU A 11 -48.47 37.04 -21.04
CA GLU A 11 -47.23 36.49 -21.60
C GLU A 11 -46.14 37.58 -21.70
N GLY A 12 -44.88 37.23 -21.38
CA GLY A 12 -43.77 38.18 -21.33
C GLY A 12 -43.82 39.21 -20.18
N SER A 13 -44.75 39.07 -19.24
CA SER A 13 -44.85 39.94 -18.06
C SER A 13 -44.35 39.28 -16.78
N ILE A 14 -43.96 40.09 -15.81
CA ILE A 14 -43.59 39.70 -14.45
C ILE A 14 -44.42 40.48 -13.43
N ARG A 15 -44.43 40.04 -12.17
CA ARG A 15 -44.96 40.87 -11.08
C ARG A 15 -43.83 41.55 -10.32
N LEU A 16 -44.04 42.80 -9.93
CA LEU A 16 -43.11 43.55 -9.07
C LEU A 16 -43.80 43.90 -7.76
N LEU A 17 -43.03 43.91 -6.68
CA LEU A 17 -43.48 44.26 -5.34
C LEU A 17 -43.06 45.69 -5.02
N ARG A 18 -44.02 46.58 -4.76
CA ARG A 18 -43.78 47.91 -4.21
C ARG A 18 -43.90 47.84 -2.68
N ILE A 19 -42.81 48.07 -1.97
CA ILE A 19 -42.78 48.16 -0.50
C ILE A 19 -43.07 49.61 -0.10
N THR A 20 -44.11 49.81 0.70
CA THR A 20 -44.49 51.15 1.17
C THR A 20 -43.57 51.63 2.31
N PRO A 21 -43.20 52.92 2.34
CA PRO A 21 -42.36 53.46 3.41
C PRO A 21 -43.13 53.62 4.72
N HIS A 22 -42.42 53.47 5.84
CA HIS A 22 -43.00 53.75 7.16
C HIS A 22 -41.90 54.21 8.14
N PRO A 23 -42.12 55.28 8.93
CA PRO A 23 -41.10 55.83 9.83
C PRO A 23 -40.74 54.86 10.98
N ASP A 24 -41.72 54.11 11.49
CA ASP A 24 -41.48 53.04 12.47
C ASP A 24 -41.10 51.73 11.76
N LYS A 25 -39.90 51.20 12.05
CA LYS A 25 -39.40 49.92 11.51
C LYS A 25 -40.17 48.71 12.02
N ASN A 26 -40.85 48.82 13.17
CA ASN A 26 -41.61 47.72 13.78
C ASN A 26 -43.06 47.61 13.28
N SER A 27 -43.54 48.57 12.50
CA SER A 27 -44.88 48.49 11.93
C SER A 27 -44.99 47.35 10.90
N PRO A 28 -46.19 46.76 10.68
CA PRO A 28 -46.37 45.71 9.69
C PRO A 28 -45.90 46.15 8.30
N VAL A 29 -45.21 45.24 7.58
CA VAL A 29 -44.76 45.52 6.22
C VAL A 29 -45.96 45.51 5.28
N GLN A 30 -46.21 46.66 4.64
CA GLN A 30 -47.28 46.85 3.66
C GLN A 30 -46.70 46.95 2.26
N CYS A 31 -47.25 46.18 1.33
CA CYS A 31 -46.79 46.06 -0.04
C CYS A 31 -47.95 46.08 -1.05
N GLU A 32 -47.62 46.46 -2.28
CA GLU A 32 -48.51 46.39 -3.44
C GLU A 32 -47.86 45.52 -4.53
N LEU A 33 -48.62 44.59 -5.10
CA LEU A 33 -48.16 43.70 -6.18
C LEU A 33 -48.83 44.12 -7.50
N PHE A 34 -48.02 44.41 -8.52
CA PHE A 34 -48.49 44.88 -9.83
C PHE A 34 -47.78 44.17 -10.99
N SER A 35 -48.44 44.09 -12.14
CA SER A 35 -47.90 43.49 -13.37
C SER A 35 -46.99 44.47 -14.11
N PHE A 36 -45.89 43.99 -14.66
CA PHE A 36 -44.90 44.74 -15.41
C PHE A 36 -44.48 43.94 -16.66
N ALA A 37 -44.60 44.53 -17.84
CA ALA A 37 -44.18 43.90 -19.09
C ALA A 37 -42.67 44.07 -19.27
N LEU A 38 -41.94 42.96 -19.40
CA LEU A 38 -40.53 43.00 -19.78
C LEU A 38 -40.45 43.23 -21.29
N SER A 39 -40.23 44.46 -21.74
CA SER A 39 -39.96 44.71 -23.16
C SER A 39 -38.50 44.38 -23.50
N ASP A 40 -38.23 44.13 -24.78
CA ASP A 40 -36.90 43.88 -25.36
C ASP A 40 -35.97 45.12 -25.35
N SER A 41 -36.18 46.07 -24.44
CA SER A 41 -35.33 47.25 -24.34
C SER A 41 -33.94 46.89 -23.80
N ASP A 42 -32.90 47.51 -24.39
CA ASP A 42 -31.48 47.34 -24.01
C ASP A 42 -31.09 48.00 -22.67
N SER A 43 -32.07 48.36 -21.84
CA SER A 43 -31.86 49.15 -20.63
C SER A 43 -32.31 48.42 -19.36
N THR A 44 -31.61 48.66 -18.25
CA THR A 44 -32.05 48.19 -16.93
C THR A 44 -33.30 48.95 -16.51
N TYR A 45 -34.22 48.26 -15.87
CA TYR A 45 -35.40 48.86 -15.27
C TYR A 45 -35.13 49.31 -13.82
N PRO A 46 -35.85 50.33 -13.34
CA PRO A 46 -35.67 50.88 -11.99
C PRO A 46 -36.36 50.01 -10.92
N TYR A 47 -36.09 48.71 -10.92
CA TYR A 47 -36.43 47.80 -9.84
C TYR A 47 -35.17 47.08 -9.34
N GLU A 48 -35.21 46.60 -8.10
CA GLU A 48 -34.18 45.75 -7.51
C GLU A 48 -34.62 44.29 -7.53
N ALA A 49 -33.70 43.32 -7.46
CA ALA A 49 -34.03 41.91 -7.29
C ALA A 49 -33.43 41.38 -5.97
N LEU A 50 -34.17 40.56 -5.23
CA LEU A 50 -33.72 40.02 -3.94
C LEU A 50 -33.17 38.59 -4.09
N SER A 51 -31.89 38.41 -3.78
CA SER A 51 -31.26 37.10 -3.63
C SER A 51 -31.18 36.72 -2.15
N TYR A 52 -31.80 35.61 -1.75
CA TYR A 52 -31.88 35.18 -0.34
C TYR A 52 -32.09 33.67 -0.19
N VAL A 53 -32.07 33.18 1.06
CA VAL A 53 -32.32 31.77 1.38
C VAL A 53 -33.81 31.53 1.64
N TRP A 54 -34.39 30.60 0.88
CA TRP A 54 -35.76 30.14 1.04
C TRP A 54 -35.89 29.17 2.22
N GLY A 55 -36.93 29.34 3.04
CA GLY A 55 -37.26 28.44 4.16
C GLY A 55 -36.42 28.64 5.43
N SER A 56 -37.10 28.83 6.56
CA SER A 56 -36.58 28.52 7.89
C SER A 56 -37.54 27.51 8.53
N ALA A 57 -37.08 26.73 9.52
CA ALA A 57 -37.94 25.82 10.28
C ALA A 57 -38.96 26.55 11.19
N GLU A 58 -39.02 27.87 11.10
CA GLU A 58 -39.80 28.74 11.96
C GLU A 58 -41.18 29.03 11.35
N LYS A 59 -42.14 29.38 12.20
CA LYS A 59 -43.52 29.66 11.77
C LYS A 59 -43.53 30.85 10.79
N PRO A 60 -44.29 30.77 9.67
CA PRO A 60 -44.38 31.87 8.71
C PRO A 60 -45.00 33.11 9.36
N LEU A 61 -44.51 34.29 8.96
CA LEU A 61 -44.97 35.60 9.42
C LEU A 61 -45.85 36.26 8.36
N SER A 62 -46.81 37.07 8.79
CA SER A 62 -47.74 37.75 7.89
C SER A 62 -47.22 39.13 7.49
N ILE A 63 -47.29 39.43 6.20
CA ILE A 63 -47.19 40.78 5.63
C ILE A 63 -48.54 41.15 5.00
N VAL A 64 -48.73 42.43 4.64
CA VAL A 64 -49.95 42.88 3.94
C VAL A 64 -49.61 43.16 2.48
N VAL A 65 -50.19 42.40 1.55
CA VAL A 65 -50.02 42.58 0.09
C VAL A 65 -51.38 42.89 -0.51
N ASN A 66 -51.52 44.01 -1.23
CA ASN A 66 -52.79 44.44 -1.83
C ASN A 66 -53.97 44.41 -0.82
N TYR A 67 -53.73 44.91 0.40
CA TYR A 67 -54.67 44.93 1.53
C TYR A 67 -55.07 43.56 2.11
N LEU A 68 -54.42 42.47 1.70
CA LEU A 68 -54.66 41.11 2.19
C LEU A 68 -53.44 40.57 2.94
N ASN A 69 -53.68 39.71 3.93
CA ASN A 69 -52.60 39.03 4.64
C ASN A 69 -51.94 37.98 3.75
N PHE A 70 -50.61 38.05 3.62
CA PHE A 70 -49.78 37.13 2.86
C PHE A 70 -48.70 36.54 3.77
N LEU A 71 -48.51 35.22 3.74
CA LEU A 71 -47.56 34.53 4.61
C LEU A 71 -46.19 34.41 3.94
N VAL A 72 -45.14 34.80 4.65
CA VAL A 72 -43.74 34.70 4.20
C VAL A 72 -42.88 34.03 5.28
N GLY A 73 -41.76 33.41 4.88
CA GLY A 73 -40.80 32.85 5.82
C GLY A 73 -40.11 33.93 6.68
N THR A 74 -39.59 33.54 7.84
CA THR A 74 -38.98 34.50 8.79
C THR A 74 -37.78 35.24 8.21
N ASN A 75 -36.96 34.55 7.40
CA ASN A 75 -35.82 35.17 6.71
C ASN A 75 -36.25 36.25 5.70
N LEU A 76 -37.30 35.97 4.92
CA LEU A 76 -37.84 36.94 3.95
C LEU A 76 -38.51 38.13 4.67
N HIS A 77 -39.25 37.87 5.74
CA HIS A 77 -39.81 38.93 6.57
C HIS A 77 -38.69 39.84 7.13
N ALA A 78 -37.61 39.26 7.66
CA ALA A 78 -36.46 40.01 8.15
C ALA A 78 -35.81 40.85 7.05
N ALA A 79 -35.64 40.29 5.85
CA ALA A 79 -35.13 41.04 4.70
C ALA A 79 -36.03 42.24 4.36
N LEU A 80 -37.34 42.03 4.24
CA LEU A 80 -38.31 43.08 3.93
C LEU A 80 -38.31 44.23 4.96
N VAL A 81 -38.20 43.91 6.25
CA VAL A 81 -38.09 44.92 7.33
C VAL A 81 -36.83 45.77 7.17
N HIS A 82 -35.70 45.17 6.77
CA HIS A 82 -34.43 45.90 6.57
C HIS A 82 -34.38 46.67 5.24
N LEU A 83 -35.11 46.22 4.22
CA LEU A 83 -35.20 46.88 2.91
C LEU A 83 -36.20 48.05 2.91
N ARG A 84 -37.23 48.01 3.78
CA ARG A 84 -38.21 49.10 3.90
C ARG A 84 -37.53 50.37 4.38
N HIS A 85 -37.62 51.42 3.57
CA HIS A 85 -37.12 52.74 3.92
C HIS A 85 -38.15 53.53 4.74
N GLY A 86 -37.67 54.50 5.54
CA GLY A 86 -38.54 55.32 6.39
C GLY A 86 -39.44 56.29 5.61
N SER A 87 -39.05 56.65 4.38
CA SER A 87 -39.70 57.73 3.61
C SER A 87 -39.82 57.49 2.10
N LEU A 88 -39.18 56.45 1.55
CA LEU A 88 -39.17 56.19 0.11
C LEU A 88 -39.76 54.80 -0.16
N GLU A 89 -40.62 54.70 -1.17
CA GLU A 89 -41.05 53.40 -1.68
C GLU A 89 -39.90 52.70 -2.40
N ARG A 90 -39.90 51.37 -2.35
CA ARG A 90 -38.89 50.53 -3.01
C ARG A 90 -39.61 49.51 -3.90
N ILE A 91 -39.20 49.40 -5.16
CA ILE A 91 -39.75 48.42 -6.10
C ILE A 91 -38.74 47.28 -6.21
N ILE A 92 -39.18 46.08 -5.86
CA ILE A 92 -38.31 44.89 -5.80
C ILE A 92 -39.01 43.66 -6.39
N TRP A 93 -38.24 42.81 -7.05
CA TRP A 93 -38.67 41.49 -7.48
C TRP A 93 -38.21 40.44 -6.47
N ILE A 94 -39.14 39.61 -6.01
CA ILE A 94 -38.91 38.55 -5.02
C ILE A 94 -39.66 37.30 -5.49
N ASP A 95 -38.93 36.25 -5.82
CA ASP A 95 -39.45 34.97 -6.35
C ASP A 95 -40.66 34.41 -5.59
N ALA A 96 -40.60 34.39 -4.25
CA ALA A 96 -41.62 33.79 -3.39
C ALA A 96 -42.93 34.59 -3.32
N ILE A 97 -42.93 35.87 -3.73
CA ILE A 97 -44.10 36.73 -3.72
C ILE A 97 -44.57 37.02 -5.14
N CYS A 98 -43.64 37.31 -6.06
CA CYS A 98 -43.94 37.72 -7.42
C CYS A 98 -44.40 36.56 -8.33
N ILE A 99 -43.95 35.33 -8.06
CA ILE A 99 -44.35 34.12 -8.79
C ILE A 99 -45.47 33.43 -8.02
N ASN A 100 -46.53 33.03 -8.72
CA ASN A 100 -47.55 32.16 -8.17
C ASN A 100 -47.00 30.73 -7.99
N GLN A 101 -46.49 30.43 -6.80
CA GLN A 101 -45.88 29.14 -6.47
C GLN A 101 -46.86 27.94 -6.57
N GLY A 102 -48.18 28.20 -6.59
CA GLY A 102 -49.22 27.18 -6.73
C GLY A 102 -49.58 26.83 -8.18
N ASP A 103 -49.10 27.59 -9.16
CA ASP A 103 -49.30 27.34 -10.59
C ASP A 103 -48.00 26.87 -11.23
N THR A 104 -47.91 25.59 -11.57
CA THR A 104 -46.68 24.99 -12.13
C THR A 104 -46.33 25.53 -13.51
N LEU A 105 -47.31 25.95 -14.30
CA LEU A 105 -47.08 26.51 -15.64
C LEU A 105 -46.53 27.93 -15.52
N GLU A 106 -47.16 28.77 -14.69
CA GLU A 106 -46.65 30.12 -14.41
C GLU A 106 -45.25 30.04 -13.78
N LYS A 107 -45.05 29.15 -12.81
CA LYS A 107 -43.76 28.92 -12.16
C LYS A 107 -42.69 28.50 -13.18
N GLY A 108 -42.98 27.55 -14.06
CA GLY A 108 -42.04 27.12 -15.10
C GLY A 108 -41.60 28.27 -16.00
N ASN A 109 -42.57 29.05 -16.50
CA ASN A 109 -42.33 30.21 -17.36
C ASN A 109 -41.51 31.30 -16.66
N GLN A 110 -41.88 31.68 -15.43
CA GLN A 110 -41.17 32.72 -14.67
C GLN A 110 -39.76 32.28 -14.26
N VAL A 111 -39.58 31.00 -13.89
CA VAL A 111 -38.26 30.44 -13.56
C VAL A 111 -37.35 30.41 -14.79
N GLN A 112 -37.89 30.09 -15.97
CA GLN A 112 -37.15 30.16 -17.23
C GLN A 112 -36.68 31.60 -17.54
N SER A 113 -37.47 32.61 -17.17
CA SER A 113 -37.12 34.03 -17.31
C SER A 113 -36.29 34.62 -16.16
N MET A 114 -35.93 33.87 -15.11
CA MET A 114 -35.22 34.43 -13.95
C MET A 114 -33.92 35.12 -14.33
N ALA A 115 -33.10 34.52 -15.19
CA ALA A 115 -31.85 35.12 -15.64
C ALA A 115 -32.08 36.52 -16.28
N GLU A 116 -33.15 36.66 -17.06
CA GLU A 116 -33.54 37.93 -17.68
C GLU A 116 -34.02 38.94 -16.64
N ILE A 117 -34.84 38.51 -15.70
CA ILE A 117 -35.36 39.36 -14.61
C ILE A 117 -34.20 39.95 -13.80
N TYR A 118 -33.27 39.10 -13.34
CA TYR A 118 -32.12 39.60 -12.56
C TYR A 118 -31.18 40.48 -13.40
N ALA A 119 -31.01 40.19 -14.70
CA ALA A 119 -30.16 40.98 -15.58
C ALA A 119 -30.73 42.37 -15.90
N LYS A 120 -32.06 42.48 -15.96
CA LYS A 120 -32.77 43.75 -16.19
C LYS A 120 -33.00 44.54 -14.90
N ALA A 121 -32.76 43.98 -13.72
CA ALA A 121 -32.79 44.72 -12.45
C ALA A 121 -31.65 45.75 -12.38
N SER A 122 -31.91 46.89 -11.75
CA SER A 122 -30.90 47.92 -11.50
C SER A 122 -29.85 47.49 -10.46
N CYS A 123 -30.24 46.61 -9.53
CA CYS A 123 -29.40 46.09 -8.46
C CYS A 123 -29.92 44.73 -8.01
N VAL A 124 -29.00 43.81 -7.72
CA VAL A 124 -29.30 42.56 -7.02
C VAL A 124 -28.86 42.68 -5.57
N VAL A 125 -29.82 42.67 -4.66
CA VAL A 125 -29.58 42.75 -3.22
C VAL A 125 -29.43 41.34 -2.67
N VAL A 126 -28.25 41.01 -2.17
CA VAL A 126 -27.94 39.74 -1.52
C VAL A 126 -28.20 39.86 -0.02
N TRP A 127 -29.17 39.11 0.49
CA TRP A 127 -29.48 39.07 1.91
C TRP A 127 -28.90 37.82 2.57
N LEU A 128 -27.86 38.01 3.39
CA LEU A 128 -27.19 36.93 4.10
C LEU A 128 -27.89 36.54 5.42
N GLY A 129 -28.95 37.26 5.84
CA GLY A 129 -29.66 37.01 7.10
C GLY A 129 -29.47 38.12 8.14
N SER A 130 -30.16 38.01 9.27
CA SER A 130 -30.05 38.96 10.39
C SER A 130 -28.63 39.00 10.99
N ALA A 131 -28.31 40.11 11.64
CA ALA A 131 -27.06 40.28 12.37
C ALA A 131 -26.94 39.24 13.51
N SER A 132 -25.80 38.57 13.59
CA SER A 132 -25.33 37.88 14.80
C SER A 132 -24.24 38.72 15.46
N THR A 133 -23.85 38.38 16.70
CA THR A 133 -22.82 39.13 17.45
C THR A 133 -21.47 39.27 16.73
N THR A 134 -21.22 38.47 15.70
CA THR A 134 -19.96 38.40 14.93
C THR A 134 -20.10 38.76 13.46
N SER A 135 -21.31 38.82 12.88
CA SER A 135 -21.48 38.97 11.42
C SER A 135 -21.21 40.37 10.90
N ASP A 136 -21.61 41.38 11.66
CA ASP A 136 -21.48 42.78 11.24
C ASP A 136 -20.00 43.18 11.27
N GLN A 137 -19.29 42.77 12.32
CA GLN A 137 -17.85 42.89 12.42
C GLN A 137 -17.13 42.13 11.30
N ALA A 138 -17.61 40.94 10.92
CA ALA A 138 -17.02 40.18 9.82
C ALA A 138 -17.14 40.90 8.48
N LEU A 139 -18.29 41.50 8.16
CA LEU A 139 -18.46 42.31 6.94
C LEU A 139 -17.56 43.55 6.95
N ASP A 140 -17.47 44.26 8.07
CA ASP A 140 -16.58 45.42 8.19
C ASP A 140 -15.10 45.03 8.08
N ASN A 141 -14.70 43.89 8.63
CA ASN A 141 -13.34 43.37 8.47
C ASN A 141 -13.03 43.08 6.99
N ILE A 142 -13.98 42.50 6.24
CA ILE A 142 -13.86 42.27 4.79
C ILE A 142 -13.72 43.62 4.05
N ARG A 143 -14.54 44.60 4.41
CA ARG A 143 -14.49 45.96 3.83
C ARG A 143 -13.14 46.64 4.08
N GLU A 144 -12.61 46.58 5.30
CA GLU A 144 -11.30 47.17 5.63
C GLU A 144 -10.14 46.46 4.93
N ALA A 145 -10.20 45.12 4.80
CA ALA A 145 -9.18 44.38 4.05
C ALA A 145 -9.16 44.77 2.56
N ALA A 146 -10.34 44.99 1.96
CA ALA A 146 -10.45 45.47 0.59
C ALA A 146 -9.79 46.85 0.41
N LEU A 147 -9.92 47.74 1.41
CA LEU A 147 -9.37 49.09 1.37
C LEU A 147 -7.84 49.13 1.57
N ARG A 148 -7.33 48.33 2.51
CA ARG A 148 -5.92 48.40 2.95
C ARG A 148 -5.01 47.37 2.30
N ASN A 149 -5.55 46.38 1.60
CA ASN A 149 -4.82 45.24 1.04
C ASN A 149 -3.92 44.56 2.11
N SER A 150 -4.43 44.47 3.34
CA SER A 150 -3.68 44.04 4.53
C SER A 150 -4.46 42.99 5.32
N THR A 151 -3.72 42.19 6.08
CA THR A 151 -4.23 41.07 6.86
C THR A 151 -4.29 41.37 8.38
N GLU A 152 -4.06 42.61 8.82
CA GLU A 152 -3.99 42.97 10.24
C GLU A 152 -5.38 43.02 10.93
N GLY A 153 -5.51 42.36 12.10
CA GLY A 153 -6.70 42.48 12.99
C GLY A 153 -7.77 41.37 12.90
N LYS A 154 -7.38 40.10 12.70
CA LYS A 154 -8.29 39.04 12.22
C LYS A 154 -9.22 38.40 13.26
N ASP A 155 -10.53 38.60 13.12
CA ASP A 155 -11.54 37.60 13.51
C ASP A 155 -11.85 36.66 12.32
N GLN A 156 -10.95 35.71 12.04
CA GLN A 156 -11.18 34.71 10.98
C GLN A 156 -12.40 33.84 11.28
N LYS A 157 -12.71 33.61 12.55
CA LYS A 157 -13.82 32.76 12.98
C LYS A 157 -15.16 33.39 12.60
N GLY A 158 -15.35 34.68 12.84
CA GLY A 158 -16.54 35.42 12.42
C GLY A 158 -16.74 35.43 10.91
N ILE A 159 -15.66 35.58 10.14
CA ILE A 159 -15.71 35.52 8.66
C ILE A 159 -16.11 34.13 8.17
N PHE A 160 -15.51 33.06 8.70
CA PHE A 160 -15.91 31.71 8.31
C PHE A 160 -17.36 31.40 8.69
N GLN A 161 -17.85 31.87 9.84
CA GLN A 161 -19.27 31.76 10.21
C GLN A 161 -20.20 32.48 9.23
N LEU A 162 -19.81 33.65 8.72
CA LEU A 162 -20.56 34.38 7.69
C LEU A 162 -20.56 33.61 6.36
N LEU A 163 -19.41 33.10 5.92
CA LEU A 163 -19.27 32.36 4.66
C LEU A 163 -19.96 30.98 4.70
N GLN A 164 -20.12 30.38 5.87
CA GLN A 164 -20.87 29.12 6.06
C GLN A 164 -22.39 29.27 5.93
N ARG A 165 -22.92 30.50 5.87
CA ARG A 165 -24.37 30.71 5.80
C ARG A 165 -24.98 30.03 4.55
N PRO A 166 -26.22 29.52 4.63
CA PRO A 166 -26.80 28.67 3.59
C PRO A 166 -26.86 29.30 2.20
N TRP A 167 -26.83 30.64 2.10
CA TRP A 167 -26.83 31.37 0.83
C TRP A 167 -25.70 30.92 -0.09
N PHE A 168 -24.48 30.78 0.44
CA PHE A 168 -23.31 30.32 -0.33
C PHE A 168 -23.43 28.87 -0.81
N GLN A 169 -24.39 28.09 -0.33
CA GLN A 169 -24.50 26.66 -0.67
C GLN A 169 -25.48 26.42 -1.83
N ARG A 170 -26.35 27.38 -2.17
CA ARG A 170 -27.47 27.17 -3.10
C ARG A 170 -27.05 27.34 -4.57
N ILE A 171 -27.66 26.55 -5.46
CA ILE A 171 -27.40 26.63 -6.91
C ILE A 171 -27.95 27.93 -7.52
N TRP A 172 -29.19 28.33 -7.16
CA TRP A 172 -29.86 29.51 -7.74
C TRP A 172 -29.08 30.80 -7.54
N VAL A 173 -28.38 30.94 -6.41
CA VAL A 173 -27.54 32.10 -6.11
C VAL A 173 -26.52 32.38 -7.22
N LEU A 174 -26.02 31.35 -7.89
CA LEU A 174 -25.07 31.51 -8.99
C LEU A 174 -25.70 32.28 -10.15
N GLN A 175 -26.89 31.91 -10.59
CA GLN A 175 -27.60 32.61 -11.67
C GLN A 175 -27.95 34.05 -11.24
N GLU A 176 -28.40 34.24 -10.00
CA GLU A 176 -28.81 35.55 -9.49
C GLU A 176 -27.66 36.55 -9.49
N VAL A 177 -26.49 36.16 -8.97
CA VAL A 177 -25.30 37.03 -8.98
C VAL A 177 -24.60 37.06 -10.34
N ALA A 178 -24.77 36.02 -11.18
CA ALA A 178 -24.26 35.99 -12.55
C ALA A 178 -25.06 36.86 -13.52
N ALA A 179 -26.33 37.13 -13.22
CA ALA A 179 -27.17 38.04 -13.98
C ALA A 179 -26.95 39.50 -13.57
N ALA A 180 -26.61 39.72 -12.29
CA ALA A 180 -26.47 41.06 -11.72
C ALA A 180 -25.46 41.95 -12.46
N ARG A 181 -25.79 43.22 -12.69
CA ARG A 181 -24.80 44.24 -13.11
C ARG A 181 -24.21 45.01 -11.93
N TYR A 182 -24.97 45.01 -10.82
CA TYR A 182 -24.59 45.60 -9.55
C TYR A 182 -25.08 44.69 -8.43
N VAL A 183 -24.20 44.38 -7.48
CA VAL A 183 -24.49 43.49 -6.34
C VAL A 183 -24.26 44.25 -5.05
N LEU A 184 -25.29 44.31 -4.21
CA LEU A 184 -25.23 44.89 -2.87
C LEU A 184 -25.43 43.77 -1.84
N ILE A 185 -24.44 43.51 -1.00
CA ILE A 185 -24.51 42.45 0.02
C ILE A 185 -24.91 43.06 1.35
N LYS A 186 -25.96 42.52 1.98
CA LYS A 186 -26.49 42.97 3.28
C LYS A 186 -26.53 41.83 4.30
N CYS A 187 -26.16 42.13 5.53
CA CYS A 187 -26.34 41.28 6.70
C CYS A 187 -26.79 42.16 7.88
N GLY A 188 -28.00 41.91 8.39
CA GLY A 188 -28.62 42.82 9.37
C GLY A 188 -28.69 44.26 8.85
N SER A 189 -28.13 45.21 9.60
CA SER A 189 -28.05 46.62 9.21
C SER A 189 -26.83 46.98 8.37
N THR A 190 -25.84 46.10 8.28
CA THR A 190 -24.57 46.36 7.59
C THR A 190 -24.67 45.98 6.11
N GLU A 191 -24.05 46.78 5.25
CA GLU A 191 -24.00 46.55 3.81
C GLU A 191 -22.59 46.75 3.25
N ILE A 192 -22.27 46.03 2.18
CA ILE A 192 -21.01 46.13 1.46
C ILE A 192 -21.27 45.96 -0.04
N ASP A 193 -20.50 46.70 -0.84
CA ASP A 193 -20.46 46.53 -2.28
C ASP A 193 -19.92 45.15 -2.67
N GLY A 194 -20.53 44.50 -3.66
CA GLY A 194 -20.14 43.16 -4.09
C GLY A 194 -18.68 43.07 -4.55
N TYR A 195 -18.16 44.09 -5.25
CA TYR A 195 -16.75 44.13 -5.66
C TYR A 195 -15.83 44.28 -4.45
N ALA A 196 -16.18 45.17 -3.50
CA ALA A 196 -15.42 45.33 -2.26
C ALA A 196 -15.40 44.04 -1.43
N PHE A 197 -16.53 43.32 -1.36
CA PHE A 197 -16.60 42.01 -0.71
C PHE A 197 -15.64 40.99 -1.33
N CYS A 198 -15.66 40.84 -2.67
CA CYS A 198 -14.76 39.94 -3.38
C CYS A 198 -13.28 40.32 -3.19
N SER A 199 -12.95 41.61 -3.33
CA SER A 199 -11.58 42.11 -3.16
C SER A 199 -11.06 41.88 -1.73
N GLY A 200 -11.91 42.11 -0.73
CA GLY A 200 -11.55 41.92 0.68
C GLY A 200 -11.25 40.46 1.00
N LEU A 201 -12.09 39.53 0.53
CA LEU A 201 -11.85 38.10 0.72
C LEU A 201 -10.56 37.61 0.04
N ASN A 202 -10.23 38.15 -1.13
CA ASN A 202 -8.98 37.81 -1.81
C ASN A 202 -7.76 38.35 -1.06
N ALA A 203 -7.78 39.61 -0.63
CA ALA A 203 -6.68 40.24 0.11
C ALA A 203 -6.38 39.56 1.45
N MET A 204 -7.35 38.86 2.04
CA MET A 204 -7.20 38.19 3.33
C MET A 204 -6.42 36.87 3.30
N GLU A 205 -6.23 36.26 2.13
CA GLU A 205 -5.59 34.94 1.96
C GLU A 205 -6.09 33.89 2.97
N LEU A 206 -7.42 33.74 3.07
CA LEU A 206 -8.04 32.86 4.06
C LEU A 206 -7.58 31.40 3.90
N SER A 207 -7.15 30.77 4.99
CA SER A 207 -6.78 29.36 5.00
C SER A 207 -8.02 28.49 5.22
N TYR A 208 -8.45 27.80 4.16
CA TYR A 208 -9.63 26.91 4.20
C TYR A 208 -9.33 25.51 4.75
N LYS A 209 -8.17 25.29 5.41
CA LYS A 209 -7.77 23.97 5.93
C LYS A 209 -8.80 23.33 6.86
N SER A 210 -9.45 24.13 7.70
CA SER A 210 -10.50 23.67 8.62
C SER A 210 -11.89 23.55 7.96
N TYR A 211 -12.06 24.09 6.74
CA TYR A 211 -13.33 24.14 6.02
C TYR A 211 -13.12 23.91 4.50
N PRO A 212 -12.59 22.75 4.08
CA PRO A 212 -12.19 22.51 2.70
C PRO A 212 -13.36 22.59 1.70
N SER A 213 -14.58 22.21 2.13
CA SER A 213 -15.79 22.30 1.31
C SER A 213 -16.28 23.72 1.06
N LEU A 214 -15.82 24.69 1.85
CA LEU A 214 -16.26 26.10 1.75
C LEU A 214 -15.51 26.86 0.66
N GLN A 215 -14.27 26.47 0.39
CA GLN A 215 -13.41 27.18 -0.56
C GLN A 215 -14.01 27.23 -1.98
N PRO A 216 -14.47 26.11 -2.58
CA PRO A 216 -15.08 26.16 -3.91
C PRO A 216 -16.38 26.98 -3.90
N LEU A 217 -17.19 26.85 -2.84
CA LEU A 217 -18.47 27.56 -2.73
C LEU A 217 -18.31 29.07 -2.75
N VAL A 218 -17.35 29.59 -1.99
CA VAL A 218 -17.07 31.02 -1.89
C VAL A 218 -16.41 31.52 -3.17
N ARG A 219 -15.40 30.80 -3.68
CA ARG A 219 -14.65 31.20 -4.88
C ARG A 219 -15.54 31.39 -6.09
N SER A 220 -16.43 30.44 -6.40
CA SER A 220 -17.27 30.59 -7.59
C SER A 220 -18.23 31.77 -7.49
N VAL A 221 -18.76 32.05 -6.30
CA VAL A 221 -19.66 33.19 -6.10
C VAL A 221 -18.88 34.50 -6.23
N THR A 222 -17.68 34.57 -5.66
CA THR A 222 -16.83 35.75 -5.81
C THR A 222 -16.41 36.00 -7.26
N TYR A 223 -16.13 34.93 -8.01
CA TYR A 223 -15.85 34.98 -9.45
C TYR A 223 -17.02 35.59 -10.22
N LEU A 224 -18.24 35.09 -10.00
CA LEU A 224 -19.44 35.59 -10.67
C LEU A 224 -19.79 37.03 -10.26
N ILE A 225 -19.67 37.40 -8.97
CA ILE A 225 -19.95 38.77 -8.51
C ILE A 225 -18.96 39.76 -9.12
N ARG A 226 -17.67 39.41 -9.21
CA ARG A 226 -16.64 40.29 -9.78
C ARG A 226 -16.95 40.67 -11.23
N GLY A 227 -17.46 39.71 -12.01
CA GLY A 227 -17.84 39.93 -13.41
C GLY A 227 -18.99 40.94 -13.59
N ALA A 228 -19.79 41.21 -12.54
CA ALA A 228 -20.99 42.03 -12.63
C ALA A 228 -20.75 43.40 -13.28
N ILE A 229 -19.67 44.08 -12.90
CA ILE A 229 -19.34 45.44 -13.38
C ILE A 229 -18.90 45.48 -14.85
N PHE A 230 -18.48 44.33 -15.41
CA PHE A 230 -18.01 44.22 -16.80
C PHE A 230 -19.09 43.74 -17.76
N ARG A 231 -20.27 43.35 -17.25
CA ARG A 231 -21.35 42.82 -18.10
C ARG A 231 -21.93 43.92 -18.99
N PRO A 232 -22.11 43.64 -20.29
CA PRO A 232 -22.65 44.63 -21.21
C PRO A 232 -24.07 45.01 -20.83
N ARG A 233 -24.43 46.29 -21.08
CA ARG A 233 -25.81 46.75 -20.94
C ARG A 233 -26.74 46.18 -22.01
N HIS A 234 -26.17 45.74 -23.13
CA HIS A 234 -26.86 45.22 -24.30
C HIS A 234 -26.72 43.70 -24.25
N VAL A 235 -27.84 42.99 -24.22
CA VAL A 235 -27.84 41.52 -24.21
C VAL A 235 -28.12 41.06 -25.63
N THR A 236 -27.14 40.43 -26.28
CA THR A 236 -27.33 39.82 -27.59
C THR A 236 -28.13 38.54 -27.45
N THR A 237 -29.43 38.60 -27.75
CA THR A 237 -30.26 37.41 -28.00
C THR A 237 -29.85 36.81 -29.34
N GLN A 238 -28.83 35.94 -29.35
CA GLN A 238 -28.44 35.18 -30.54
C GLN A 238 -29.43 34.03 -30.84
N SER A 239 -30.23 33.61 -29.85
CA SER A 239 -31.22 32.52 -29.94
C SER A 239 -32.59 32.94 -29.40
N SER A 240 -33.60 32.08 -29.58
CA SER A 240 -34.97 32.25 -29.05
C SER A 240 -35.08 32.25 -27.51
N ARG A 241 -33.95 32.21 -26.80
CA ARG A 241 -33.81 32.06 -25.35
C ARG A 241 -32.85 33.12 -24.80
N PHE A 242 -33.19 33.73 -23.67
CA PHE A 242 -32.28 34.61 -22.94
C PHE A 242 -31.10 33.83 -22.34
N SER A 243 -29.87 34.32 -22.56
CA SER A 243 -28.64 33.77 -22.01
C SER A 243 -27.73 34.88 -21.48
N LEU A 244 -27.02 34.58 -20.40
CA LEU A 244 -25.97 35.42 -19.81
C LEU A 244 -24.59 35.22 -20.47
N ASP A 245 -24.46 34.25 -21.39
CA ASP A 245 -23.23 33.93 -22.12
C ASP A 245 -22.00 33.76 -21.21
N ILE A 246 -22.16 33.00 -20.12
CA ILE A 246 -21.08 32.83 -19.13
C ILE A 246 -20.09 31.75 -19.58
N ARG A 247 -20.58 30.53 -19.79
CA ARG A 247 -19.81 29.33 -20.19
C ARG A 247 -20.73 28.27 -20.78
N PRO A 248 -20.21 27.27 -21.52
CA PRO A 248 -21.00 26.13 -21.99
C PRO A 248 -21.63 25.35 -20.83
N LEU A 249 -22.76 24.69 -21.09
CA LEU A 249 -23.52 23.97 -20.04
C LEU A 249 -22.68 22.89 -19.37
N SER A 250 -21.79 22.25 -20.12
CA SER A 250 -20.91 21.19 -19.62
C SER A 250 -19.94 21.70 -18.56
N GLU A 251 -19.30 22.85 -18.79
CA GLU A 251 -18.39 23.49 -17.82
C GLU A 251 -19.16 23.95 -16.58
N LEU A 252 -20.33 24.58 -16.76
CA LEU A 252 -21.17 25.04 -15.65
C LEU A 252 -21.63 23.88 -14.76
N ALA A 253 -22.03 22.76 -15.38
CA ALA A 253 -22.44 21.56 -14.64
C ALA A 253 -21.27 21.02 -13.80
N GLU A 254 -20.07 20.91 -14.37
CA GLU A 254 -18.88 20.45 -13.66
C GLU A 254 -18.43 21.37 -12.52
N MET A 255 -18.59 22.68 -12.69
CA MET A 255 -18.24 23.65 -11.65
C MET A 255 -19.24 23.59 -10.47
N TYR A 256 -20.53 23.36 -10.74
CA TYR A 256 -21.60 23.73 -9.79
C TYR A 256 -22.54 22.62 -9.34
N HIS A 257 -22.42 21.39 -9.86
CA HIS A 257 -23.34 20.30 -9.51
C HIS A 257 -23.37 19.93 -8.01
N THR A 258 -22.32 20.27 -7.24
CA THR A 258 -22.24 20.02 -5.78
C THR A 258 -23.06 21.01 -4.94
N ARG A 259 -23.65 22.04 -5.57
CA ARG A 259 -24.50 23.02 -4.88
C ARG A 259 -25.80 22.37 -4.42
N LYS A 260 -26.32 22.87 -3.30
CA LYS A 260 -27.63 22.48 -2.77
C LYS A 260 -28.75 23.04 -3.63
N ALA A 261 -29.75 22.21 -3.86
CA ALA A 261 -30.95 22.51 -4.61
C ALA A 261 -32.17 22.07 -3.80
N THR A 262 -33.28 22.76 -3.95
CA THR A 262 -34.54 22.36 -3.29
C THR A 262 -35.12 21.15 -4.03
N GLU A 263 -35.20 21.25 -5.36
CA GLU A 263 -35.53 20.16 -6.28
C GLU A 263 -34.29 19.80 -7.10
N ARG A 264 -34.06 18.51 -7.39
CA ARG A 264 -32.84 18.09 -8.14
C ARG A 264 -32.72 18.77 -9.50
N HIS A 265 -33.86 19.00 -10.16
CA HIS A 265 -33.95 19.73 -11.43
C HIS A 265 -33.28 21.10 -11.40
N ASP A 266 -33.33 21.80 -10.26
CA ASP A 266 -32.75 23.13 -10.11
C ASP A 266 -31.23 23.12 -10.35
N LYS A 267 -30.55 21.99 -10.11
CA LYS A 267 -29.11 21.84 -10.39
C LYS A 267 -28.77 22.04 -11.87
N VAL A 268 -29.72 21.75 -12.76
CA VAL A 268 -29.58 21.95 -14.21
C VAL A 268 -30.26 23.26 -14.62
N TYR A 269 -31.49 23.49 -14.15
CA TYR A 269 -32.30 24.64 -14.58
C TYR A 269 -31.69 26.00 -14.20
N ALA A 270 -31.02 26.10 -13.05
CA ALA A 270 -30.29 27.31 -12.67
C ALA A 270 -29.10 27.60 -13.61
N LEU A 271 -28.57 26.59 -14.30
CA LEU A 271 -27.41 26.75 -15.19
C LEU A 271 -27.81 27.09 -16.62
N LEU A 272 -29.02 26.70 -17.06
CA LEU A 272 -29.47 26.92 -18.43
C LEU A 272 -29.50 28.42 -18.83
N GLY A 273 -29.81 29.32 -17.89
CA GLY A 273 -29.78 30.77 -18.13
C GLY A 273 -28.37 31.36 -18.18
N MET A 274 -27.38 30.65 -17.63
CA MET A 274 -25.97 31.04 -17.65
C MET A 274 -25.22 30.51 -18.88
N SER A 275 -25.80 29.51 -19.56
CA SER A 275 -25.18 28.75 -20.64
C SER A 275 -24.90 29.57 -21.90
N SER A 276 -23.68 29.53 -22.44
CA SER A 276 -23.33 30.18 -23.72
C SER A 276 -23.82 29.39 -24.95
N ASP A 277 -24.03 28.09 -24.80
CA ASP A 277 -24.58 27.19 -25.80
C ASP A 277 -26.10 27.04 -25.64
N ASP A 278 -26.80 26.64 -26.71
CA ASP A 278 -28.26 26.45 -26.67
C ASP A 278 -28.63 24.95 -26.53
N PRO A 279 -29.09 24.52 -25.35
CA PRO A 279 -29.46 23.13 -25.11
C PRO A 279 -30.94 22.84 -25.46
N SER A 280 -31.66 23.80 -26.05
CA SER A 280 -33.10 23.67 -26.35
C SER A 280 -33.40 22.55 -27.35
N GLU A 281 -32.52 22.32 -28.33
CA GLU A 281 -32.66 21.21 -29.30
C GLU A 281 -32.56 19.83 -28.63
N ALA A 282 -31.84 19.73 -27.50
CA ALA A 282 -31.77 18.51 -26.69
C ALA A 282 -32.98 18.35 -25.75
N GLY A 283 -33.96 19.26 -25.82
CA GLY A 283 -35.14 19.27 -24.95
C GLY A 283 -34.82 19.62 -23.49
N LEU A 284 -33.80 20.44 -23.25
CA LEU A 284 -33.42 20.94 -21.93
C LEU A 284 -33.99 22.35 -21.70
N TYR A 285 -35.21 22.40 -21.19
CA TYR A 285 -35.91 23.61 -20.74
C TYR A 285 -36.53 23.37 -19.37
N VAL A 286 -37.00 24.44 -18.72
CA VAL A 286 -37.55 24.37 -17.37
C VAL A 286 -38.94 23.75 -17.43
N ASP A 287 -39.04 22.47 -17.05
CA ASP A 287 -40.30 21.74 -16.98
C ASP A 287 -40.25 20.70 -15.85
N TYR A 288 -40.83 21.06 -14.72
CA TYR A 288 -40.90 20.21 -13.52
C TYR A 288 -41.81 18.98 -13.69
N THR A 289 -42.52 18.82 -14.81
CA THR A 289 -43.31 17.62 -15.10
C THR A 289 -42.45 16.45 -15.61
N ILE A 290 -41.26 16.75 -16.13
CA ILE A 290 -40.33 15.75 -16.64
C ILE A 290 -39.58 15.10 -15.46
N PRO A 291 -39.49 13.76 -15.36
CA PRO A 291 -38.72 13.12 -14.29
C PRO A 291 -37.23 13.48 -14.34
N TRP A 292 -36.60 13.61 -13.17
CA TRP A 292 -35.17 13.92 -13.04
C TRP A 292 -34.27 13.01 -13.90
N SER A 293 -34.56 11.70 -13.94
CA SER A 293 -33.78 10.74 -14.74
C SER A 293 -33.71 11.11 -16.22
N GLN A 294 -34.80 11.63 -16.79
CA GLN A 294 -34.85 12.04 -18.19
C GLN A 294 -34.13 13.38 -18.41
N VAL A 295 -34.29 14.33 -17.49
CA VAL A 295 -33.53 15.61 -17.55
C VAL A 295 -32.04 15.33 -17.51
N PHE A 296 -31.60 14.47 -16.60
CA PHE A 296 -30.19 14.11 -16.46
C PHE A 296 -29.68 13.29 -17.66
N HIS A 297 -30.50 12.38 -18.21
CA HIS A 297 -30.16 11.66 -19.44
C HIS A 297 -29.95 12.62 -20.62
N ARG A 298 -30.85 13.61 -20.79
CA ARG A 298 -30.74 14.64 -21.84
C ARG A 298 -29.48 15.49 -21.66
N LEU A 299 -29.15 15.86 -20.42
CA LEU A 299 -27.91 16.58 -20.11
C LEU A 299 -26.68 15.79 -20.57
N VAL A 300 -26.55 14.52 -20.17
CA VAL A 300 -25.39 13.69 -20.53
C VAL A 300 -25.27 13.53 -22.04
N LYS A 301 -26.39 13.29 -22.73
CA LYS A 301 -26.45 13.17 -24.20
C LYS A 301 -26.08 14.46 -24.92
N TYR A 302 -26.48 15.60 -24.39
CA TYR A 302 -26.13 16.92 -24.91
C TYR A 302 -24.64 17.21 -24.75
N VAL A 303 -24.09 16.94 -23.57
CA VAL A 303 -22.69 17.24 -23.22
C VAL A 303 -21.70 16.33 -23.97
N LEU A 304 -22.04 15.06 -24.15
CA LEU A 304 -21.17 14.09 -24.80
C LEU A 304 -21.54 13.89 -26.27
N SER A 305 -22.53 13.04 -26.53
CA SER A 305 -22.87 12.57 -27.87
C SER A 305 -24.16 11.75 -27.85
N GLN A 306 -24.86 11.69 -28.99
CA GLN A 306 -25.97 10.75 -29.18
C GLN A 306 -25.53 9.29 -29.31
N SER A 307 -24.26 9.02 -29.65
CA SER A 307 -23.70 7.68 -29.87
C SER A 307 -23.47 6.87 -28.59
N VAL A 308 -23.30 7.51 -27.44
CA VAL A 308 -23.02 6.81 -26.17
C VAL A 308 -24.28 6.23 -25.54
N SER A 309 -24.20 5.08 -24.90
CA SER A 309 -25.31 4.52 -24.12
C SER A 309 -25.27 5.11 -22.71
N VAL A 310 -26.42 5.58 -22.21
CA VAL A 310 -26.50 6.27 -20.91
C VAL A 310 -27.65 5.69 -20.09
N LYS A 311 -27.37 5.32 -18.84
CA LYS A 311 -28.35 4.92 -17.85
C LYS A 311 -28.38 5.94 -16.71
N THR A 312 -29.59 6.36 -16.33
CA THR A 312 -29.86 7.33 -15.26
C THR A 312 -31.04 6.86 -14.41
N TRP A 313 -31.13 7.38 -13.18
CA TRP A 313 -32.15 6.99 -12.21
C TRP A 313 -32.93 8.19 -11.70
N SER A 314 -34.15 7.98 -11.21
CA SER A 314 -34.99 9.08 -10.68
C SER A 314 -34.67 9.40 -9.23
N ASP A 315 -34.22 8.40 -8.48
CA ASP A 315 -33.88 8.49 -7.06
C ASP A 315 -32.43 8.92 -6.81
N ARG A 316 -31.59 9.03 -7.85
CA ARG A 316 -30.15 9.32 -7.73
C ARG A 316 -29.63 10.33 -8.76
N GLU A 317 -28.59 11.07 -8.40
CA GLU A 317 -27.85 11.97 -9.29
C GLU A 317 -26.61 11.27 -9.91
N LEU A 318 -26.87 10.14 -10.58
CA LEU A 318 -25.84 9.24 -11.12
C LEU A 318 -26.11 8.89 -12.59
N ALA A 319 -25.05 8.89 -13.40
CA ALA A 319 -25.09 8.41 -14.77
C ALA A 319 -24.00 7.35 -15.02
N VAL A 320 -24.40 6.22 -15.61
CA VAL A 320 -23.47 5.20 -16.13
C VAL A 320 -23.47 5.30 -17.65
N ILE A 321 -22.28 5.46 -18.22
CA ILE A 321 -22.07 5.82 -19.62
C ILE A 321 -21.19 4.75 -20.25
N ASP A 322 -21.73 4.05 -21.25
CA ASP A 322 -21.00 3.10 -22.08
C ASP A 322 -20.69 3.72 -23.44
N GLY A 323 -19.43 3.72 -23.84
CA GLY A 323 -19.03 4.28 -25.13
C GLY A 323 -17.66 3.81 -25.60
N LYS A 324 -17.43 3.88 -26.91
CA LYS A 324 -16.08 3.72 -27.46
C LYS A 324 -15.28 5.00 -27.27
N GLY A 325 -14.02 4.88 -26.89
CA GLY A 325 -13.14 6.01 -26.65
C GLY A 325 -11.70 5.76 -27.05
N LEU A 326 -10.93 6.83 -27.03
CA LEU A 326 -9.50 6.86 -27.31
C LEU A 326 -8.78 7.53 -26.15
N VAL A 327 -7.74 6.88 -25.64
CA VAL A 327 -6.84 7.49 -24.65
C VAL A 327 -5.90 8.44 -25.38
N LEU A 328 -5.77 9.65 -24.85
CA LEU A 328 -4.94 10.71 -25.42
C LEU A 328 -3.63 10.88 -24.64
N GLY A 329 -3.71 10.80 -23.32
CA GLY A 329 -2.59 11.00 -22.41
C GLY A 329 -3.02 10.97 -20.96
N GLU A 330 -2.11 11.43 -20.10
CA GLU A 330 -2.31 11.50 -18.66
C GLU A 330 -1.99 12.91 -18.13
N VAL A 331 -2.65 13.30 -17.05
CA VAL A 331 -2.36 14.55 -16.34
C VAL A 331 -1.06 14.38 -15.59
N SER A 332 -0.04 15.17 -15.93
CA SER A 332 1.28 15.12 -15.29
C SER A 332 1.37 16.04 -14.08
N SER A 333 0.77 17.23 -14.16
CA SER A 333 0.74 18.19 -13.05
C SER A 333 -0.51 19.07 -13.11
N VAL A 334 -0.94 19.53 -11.94
CA VAL A 334 -2.04 20.48 -11.81
C VAL A 334 -1.53 21.64 -10.95
N GLN A 335 -1.45 22.82 -11.54
CA GLN A 335 -1.09 24.05 -10.84
C GLN A 335 -2.34 24.91 -10.74
N ARG A 336 -2.78 25.21 -9.52
CA ARG A 336 -3.86 26.18 -9.34
C ARG A 336 -3.27 27.57 -9.46
N ASP A 337 -3.90 28.41 -10.27
CA ASP A 337 -3.55 29.81 -10.31
C ASP A 337 -3.88 30.42 -8.93
N PRO A 338 -2.92 31.05 -8.24
CA PRO A 338 -3.22 31.82 -7.03
C PRO A 338 -4.09 33.06 -7.30
N ALA A 339 -4.29 33.46 -8.55
CA ALA A 339 -5.08 34.62 -8.95
C ALA A 339 -6.61 34.43 -8.87
N TRP A 340 -7.33 35.52 -9.13
CA TRP A 340 -8.76 35.74 -8.88
C TRP A 340 -9.75 34.93 -9.75
N GLU A 341 -9.29 34.10 -10.69
CA GLU A 341 -10.14 33.54 -11.77
C GLU A 341 -10.59 32.09 -11.56
N ASP A 342 -10.29 31.49 -10.39
CA ASP A 342 -10.61 30.07 -10.09
C ASP A 342 -10.16 29.09 -11.20
N SER A 343 -9.11 29.48 -11.92
CA SER A 343 -8.48 28.71 -12.98
C SER A 343 -7.40 27.77 -12.42
N GLN A 344 -7.20 26.67 -13.13
CA GLN A 344 -6.15 25.71 -12.89
C GLN A 344 -5.47 25.40 -14.23
N GLU A 345 -4.15 25.40 -14.21
CA GLU A 345 -3.32 24.98 -15.30
C GLU A 345 -3.07 23.47 -15.18
N VAL A 346 -3.54 22.71 -16.16
CA VAL A 346 -3.44 21.25 -16.20
C VAL A 346 -2.45 20.87 -17.29
N THR A 347 -1.31 20.31 -16.89
CA THR A 347 -0.32 19.80 -17.84
C THR A 347 -0.65 18.36 -18.20
N ILE A 348 -0.71 18.06 -19.50
CA ILE A 348 -1.01 16.74 -20.05
C ILE A 348 0.23 16.20 -20.73
N ALA A 349 0.61 14.98 -20.38
CA ALA A 349 1.61 14.18 -21.08
C ALA A 349 0.92 13.31 -22.14
N TRP A 350 1.24 13.55 -23.41
CA TRP A 350 0.61 12.84 -24.53
C TRP A 350 1.26 11.48 -24.76
N LYS A 351 0.43 10.43 -24.84
CA LYS A 351 0.88 9.03 -25.04
C LYS A 351 0.48 8.45 -26.39
N ASN A 352 -0.33 9.17 -27.16
CA ASN A 352 -0.87 8.68 -28.42
C ASN A 352 -0.16 9.28 -29.64
N ALA A 353 -0.01 8.49 -30.71
CA ALA A 353 0.68 8.82 -31.96
C ALA A 353 0.06 9.97 -32.78
N TYR A 354 -1.20 10.37 -32.48
CA TYR A 354 -1.83 11.52 -33.14
C TYR A 354 -1.21 12.86 -32.73
N VAL A 355 -0.62 12.91 -31.53
CA VAL A 355 0.17 14.03 -31.01
C VAL A 355 1.63 13.57 -30.91
N GLU A 356 2.60 14.48 -30.82
CA GLU A 356 4.01 14.09 -30.63
C GLU A 356 4.13 13.29 -29.31
N ALA A 357 4.32 11.97 -29.40
CA ALA A 357 4.37 11.09 -28.26
C ALA A 357 5.51 11.51 -27.31
N GLY A 358 5.20 11.71 -26.03
CA GLY A 358 6.13 12.28 -25.04
C GLY A 358 6.12 13.81 -24.97
N GLY A 359 5.36 14.50 -25.82
CA GLY A 359 5.11 15.94 -25.72
C GLY A 359 4.23 16.28 -24.50
N MET A 360 4.36 17.52 -24.02
CA MET A 360 3.50 18.07 -22.96
C MET A 360 2.75 19.29 -23.46
N SER A 361 1.48 19.43 -23.07
CA SER A 361 0.70 20.66 -23.29
C SER A 361 0.06 21.12 -21.99
N SER A 362 -0.02 22.44 -21.82
CA SER A 362 -0.66 23.05 -20.66
C SER A 362 -2.03 23.60 -21.05
N TRP A 363 -3.08 23.21 -20.34
CA TRP A 363 -4.44 23.69 -20.58
C TRP A 363 -4.94 24.52 -19.40
N ALA A 364 -5.48 25.70 -19.69
CA ALA A 364 -6.18 26.52 -18.72
C ALA A 364 -7.61 26.02 -18.58
N VAL A 365 -7.92 25.39 -17.44
CA VAL A 365 -9.21 24.78 -17.13
C VAL A 365 -9.79 25.46 -15.89
N GLN A 366 -11.11 25.56 -15.77
CA GLN A 366 -11.74 26.08 -14.55
C GLN A 366 -11.71 25.03 -13.43
N ALA A 367 -11.71 25.48 -12.17
CA ALA A 367 -11.80 24.58 -11.04
C ALA A 367 -13.11 23.78 -11.09
N SER A 368 -13.00 22.45 -11.21
CA SER A 368 -14.12 21.51 -11.15
C SER A 368 -14.48 21.15 -9.72
N ALA A 369 -15.72 20.71 -9.53
CA ALA A 369 -16.19 20.20 -8.26
C ALA A 369 -15.38 18.98 -7.76
N LYS A 370 -14.98 18.08 -8.65
CA LYS A 370 -13.99 17.01 -8.37
C LYS A 370 -12.60 17.51 -8.74
N SER A 371 -11.65 17.44 -7.81
CA SER A 371 -10.28 17.90 -8.07
C SER A 371 -9.57 17.01 -9.09
N ILE A 372 -9.05 17.62 -10.16
CA ILE A 372 -8.11 16.99 -11.10
C ILE A 372 -6.79 16.73 -10.35
N GLN A 373 -6.19 15.55 -10.58
CA GLN A 373 -4.97 15.09 -9.93
C GLN A 373 -3.98 14.57 -10.98
N ALA A 374 -2.69 14.56 -10.62
CA ALA A 374 -1.68 13.87 -11.41
C ALA A 374 -2.01 12.37 -11.49
N GLY A 375 -1.89 11.78 -12.69
CA GLY A 375 -2.29 10.41 -12.99
C GLY A 375 -3.74 10.23 -13.46
N ASP A 376 -4.56 11.30 -13.47
CA ASP A 376 -5.86 11.27 -14.15
C ASP A 376 -5.67 11.11 -15.66
N ILE A 377 -6.58 10.42 -16.34
CA ILE A 377 -6.45 10.07 -17.76
C ILE A 377 -7.28 11.01 -18.60
N VAL A 378 -6.71 11.48 -19.70
CA VAL A 378 -7.39 12.28 -20.71
C VAL A 378 -7.82 11.37 -21.85
N CYS A 379 -9.12 11.33 -22.16
CA CYS A 379 -9.66 10.53 -23.24
C CYS A 379 -10.71 11.28 -24.07
N LEU A 380 -10.96 10.78 -25.29
CA LEU A 380 -11.99 11.30 -26.19
C LEU A 380 -12.98 10.19 -26.52
N LEU A 381 -14.27 10.42 -26.26
CA LEU A 381 -15.34 9.51 -26.63
C LEU A 381 -15.76 9.70 -28.08
N GLN A 382 -16.20 8.62 -28.71
CA GLN A 382 -16.68 8.62 -30.08
C GLN A 382 -17.88 9.56 -30.24
N GLY A 383 -17.75 10.57 -31.11
CA GLY A 383 -18.80 11.55 -31.38
C GLY A 383 -18.83 12.73 -30.40
N ALA A 384 -17.99 12.74 -29.36
CA ALA A 384 -17.83 13.89 -28.50
C ALA A 384 -16.97 14.97 -29.17
N SER A 385 -17.33 16.24 -28.99
CA SER A 385 -16.60 17.37 -29.56
C SER A 385 -15.36 17.77 -28.75
N ARG A 386 -15.34 17.42 -27.46
CA ARG A 386 -14.31 17.80 -26.48
C ARG A 386 -13.81 16.58 -25.70
N PRO A 387 -12.53 16.58 -25.27
CA PRO A 387 -11.98 15.51 -24.46
C PRO A 387 -12.53 15.56 -23.03
N MET A 388 -12.35 14.48 -22.28
CA MET A 388 -12.76 14.34 -20.89
C MET A 388 -11.60 13.85 -20.02
N ILE A 389 -11.68 14.11 -18.71
CA ILE A 389 -10.73 13.62 -17.71
C ILE A 389 -11.42 12.60 -16.81
N ILE A 390 -10.82 11.42 -16.71
CA ILE A 390 -11.34 10.27 -15.97
C ILE A 390 -10.30 9.71 -15.00
N ARG A 391 -10.77 9.06 -13.93
CA ARG A 391 -9.92 8.41 -12.92
C ARG A 391 -10.29 6.94 -12.79
N LEU A 392 -9.30 6.07 -12.67
CA LEU A 392 -9.53 4.65 -12.40
C LEU A 392 -10.06 4.47 -10.98
N CYS A 393 -11.27 3.92 -10.85
CA CYS A 393 -11.87 3.54 -9.56
C CYS A 393 -12.39 2.12 -9.72
N HIS A 394 -11.71 1.12 -9.16
CA HIS A 394 -11.97 -0.27 -9.50
C HIS A 394 -13.46 -0.65 -9.34
N PRO A 395 -14.14 -1.31 -10.32
CA PRO A 395 -13.70 -1.73 -11.66
C PRO A 395 -14.16 -0.80 -12.81
N TYR A 396 -14.35 0.50 -12.59
CA TYR A 396 -14.87 1.44 -13.58
C TYR A 396 -14.00 2.72 -13.67
N TRP A 397 -14.42 3.66 -14.50
CA TRP A 397 -13.78 4.95 -14.65
C TRP A 397 -14.68 6.05 -14.10
N ALA A 398 -14.26 6.73 -13.04
CA ALA A 398 -14.99 7.88 -12.53
C ALA A 398 -14.75 9.09 -13.43
N VAL A 399 -15.81 9.78 -13.83
CA VAL A 399 -15.70 11.06 -14.54
C VAL A 399 -15.29 12.13 -13.53
N VAL A 400 -14.11 12.72 -13.76
CA VAL A 400 -13.58 13.86 -12.99
C VAL A 400 -14.01 15.18 -13.64
N MET A 401 -13.93 15.23 -14.97
CA MET A 401 -14.46 16.34 -15.78
C MET A 401 -15.00 15.78 -17.09
N ILE A 402 -16.31 15.91 -17.31
CA ILE A 402 -16.99 15.34 -18.48
C ILE A 402 -16.61 15.99 -19.81
N SER A 403 -16.14 17.24 -19.76
CA SER A 403 -15.81 18.04 -20.94
C SER A 403 -14.75 19.06 -20.59
N VAL A 404 -13.58 18.98 -21.24
CA VAL A 404 -12.46 19.89 -21.01
C VAL A 404 -12.32 20.84 -22.18
N PRO A 405 -12.19 22.15 -21.95
CA PRO A 405 -11.88 23.09 -23.00
C PRO A 405 -10.39 23.01 -23.40
N PRO A 406 -10.03 22.55 -24.61
CA PRO A 406 -8.66 22.66 -25.07
C PRO A 406 -8.35 24.14 -25.32
N THR A 407 -7.24 24.64 -24.76
CA THR A 407 -6.78 26.03 -24.91
C THR A 407 -5.51 26.06 -25.74
N ASP A 408 -5.61 26.63 -26.96
CA ASP A 408 -4.57 26.95 -27.96
C ASP A 408 -3.49 25.88 -28.31
N ALA A 409 -2.77 26.15 -29.41
CA ALA A 409 -2.14 25.15 -30.27
C ALA A 409 -1.15 24.18 -29.59
N ILE A 410 -1.41 22.88 -29.71
CA ILE A 410 -0.57 21.78 -29.20
C ILE A 410 0.67 21.65 -30.08
N ALA A 411 1.88 21.74 -29.51
CA ALA A 411 3.12 21.69 -30.29
C ALA A 411 3.34 20.29 -30.91
N ARG A 412 3.56 20.24 -32.23
CA ARG A 412 4.08 19.07 -32.96
C ARG A 412 5.19 19.54 -33.89
N ASN A 413 6.41 19.01 -33.75
CA ASN A 413 7.56 19.37 -34.58
C ASN A 413 7.84 20.90 -34.63
N GLY A 414 7.61 21.62 -33.53
CA GLY A 414 7.81 23.08 -33.47
C GLY A 414 6.76 23.95 -34.18
N LYS A 415 5.64 23.36 -34.66
CA LYS A 415 4.43 24.09 -35.11
C LYS A 415 3.25 23.75 -34.21
N GLY A 416 2.42 24.73 -33.89
CA GLY A 416 1.19 24.51 -33.12
C GLY A 416 0.10 23.86 -33.98
N ILE A 417 -0.54 22.83 -33.45
CA ILE A 417 -1.71 22.15 -34.03
C ILE A 417 -2.96 22.53 -33.24
N GLU A 418 -4.00 22.94 -33.97
CA GLU A 418 -5.32 23.23 -33.42
C GLU A 418 -6.06 21.94 -33.04
N TRP A 419 -6.86 21.98 -31.96
CA TRP A 419 -7.66 20.82 -31.53
C TRP A 419 -8.61 20.31 -32.62
N SER A 420 -9.12 21.20 -33.49
CA SER A 420 -9.98 20.83 -34.60
C SER A 420 -9.31 19.86 -35.58
N GLU A 421 -8.00 20.00 -35.81
CA GLU A 421 -7.25 19.12 -36.70
C GLU A 421 -7.03 17.74 -36.06
N ILE A 422 -6.75 17.70 -34.75
CA ILE A 422 -6.61 16.45 -33.99
C ILE A 422 -7.93 15.70 -33.99
N SER A 423 -9.04 16.37 -33.65
CA SER A 423 -10.37 15.79 -33.59
C SER A 423 -10.80 15.20 -34.95
N GLN A 424 -10.51 15.89 -36.06
CA GLN A 424 -10.79 15.37 -37.42
C GLN A 424 -9.88 14.20 -37.83
N SER A 425 -8.68 14.11 -37.26
CA SER A 425 -7.71 13.04 -37.57
C SER A 425 -7.99 11.74 -36.82
N VAL A 426 -8.79 11.78 -35.75
CA VAL A 426 -9.18 10.58 -34.98
C VAL A 426 -10.20 9.78 -35.78
N THR A 427 -9.75 8.68 -36.38
CA THR A 427 -10.61 7.76 -37.16
C THR A 427 -10.89 6.45 -36.44
N ARG A 428 -10.13 6.11 -35.38
CA ARG A 428 -10.22 4.83 -34.67
C ARG A 428 -10.33 5.04 -33.16
N PHE A 429 -11.35 4.41 -32.56
CA PHE A 429 -11.57 4.36 -31.11
C PHE A 429 -11.29 2.94 -30.63
N SER A 430 -10.19 2.76 -29.91
CA SER A 430 -9.63 1.43 -29.60
C SER A 430 -10.27 0.77 -28.38
N HIS A 431 -10.84 1.55 -27.47
CA HIS A 431 -11.26 1.04 -26.15
C HIS A 431 -12.74 1.22 -25.90
N SER A 432 -13.33 0.29 -25.15
CA SER A 432 -14.69 0.44 -24.62
C SER A 432 -14.63 0.90 -23.18
N PHE A 433 -15.20 2.08 -22.90
CA PHE A 433 -15.24 2.68 -21.57
C PHE A 433 -16.59 2.44 -20.91
N VAL A 434 -16.54 2.13 -19.62
CA VAL A 434 -17.68 2.20 -18.70
C VAL A 434 -17.37 3.29 -17.69
N LEU A 435 -18.03 4.42 -17.86
CA LEU A 435 -17.78 5.64 -17.11
C LEU A 435 -18.92 5.89 -16.12
N VAL A 436 -18.57 6.41 -14.95
CA VAL A 436 -19.52 6.76 -13.90
C VAL A 436 -19.40 8.24 -13.59
N TRP A 437 -20.46 8.99 -13.88
CA TRP A 437 -20.58 10.40 -13.52
C TRP A 437 -21.53 10.54 -12.34
N ASP A 438 -20.93 10.59 -11.15
CA ASP A 438 -21.64 10.70 -9.87
C ASP A 438 -21.60 12.14 -9.34
N TRP A 439 -22.79 12.73 -9.13
CA TRP A 439 -22.98 14.04 -8.51
C TRP A 439 -23.29 13.98 -7.01
N GLU A 440 -23.55 12.80 -6.45
CA GLU A 440 -23.87 12.59 -5.03
C GLU A 440 -22.62 12.47 -4.14
N MET A 441 -21.43 12.28 -4.72
CA MET A 441 -20.18 12.09 -3.96
C MET A 441 -19.84 13.29 -3.08
N GLN A 442 -19.54 13.01 -1.81
CA GLN A 442 -18.90 13.97 -0.91
C GLN A 442 -17.40 14.04 -1.23
N PRO A 443 -16.78 15.23 -1.32
CA PRO A 443 -15.35 15.40 -1.63
C PRO A 443 -14.37 14.69 -0.67
N ASN A 444 -14.84 14.24 0.50
CA ASN A 444 -14.03 13.66 1.58
C ASN A 444 -14.26 12.15 1.81
N GLU A 445 -15.05 11.46 0.98
CA GLU A 445 -15.16 10.00 1.07
C GLU A 445 -13.84 9.35 0.59
N SER A 446 -13.36 8.34 1.33
CA SER A 446 -12.11 7.64 0.95
C SER A 446 -12.32 6.85 -0.34
N LEU A 447 -11.25 6.68 -1.13
CA LEU A 447 -11.32 5.87 -2.37
C LEU A 447 -11.84 4.44 -2.11
N GLY A 448 -11.52 3.86 -0.95
CA GLY A 448 -11.98 2.52 -0.57
C GLY A 448 -13.48 2.45 -0.29
N ASP A 449 -14.06 3.47 0.37
CA ASP A 449 -15.50 3.52 0.62
C ASP A 449 -16.29 3.72 -0.68
N GLN A 450 -15.71 4.44 -1.64
CA GLN A 450 -16.27 4.65 -2.98
C GLN A 450 -16.26 3.35 -3.79
N GLU A 451 -15.14 2.63 -3.82
CA GLU A 451 -15.03 1.33 -4.52
C GLU A 451 -16.07 0.34 -4.01
N ILE A 452 -16.26 0.23 -2.69
CA ILE A 452 -17.25 -0.69 -2.09
C ILE A 452 -18.69 -0.30 -2.48
N LYS A 453 -19.05 0.98 -2.36
CA LYS A 453 -20.39 1.47 -2.70
C LYS A 453 -20.73 1.18 -4.16
N TYR A 454 -19.77 1.38 -5.06
CA TYR A 454 -19.98 1.20 -6.50
C TYR A 454 -19.88 -0.25 -6.96
N GLU A 455 -19.00 -1.05 -6.37
CA GLU A 455 -19.01 -2.49 -6.56
C GLU A 455 -20.36 -3.08 -6.11
N GLU A 456 -20.87 -2.67 -4.95
CA GLU A 456 -22.21 -3.08 -4.51
C GLU A 456 -23.32 -2.62 -5.45
N LEU A 457 -23.23 -1.41 -6.01
CA LEU A 457 -24.19 -0.89 -6.98
C LEU A 457 -24.17 -1.66 -8.29
N MET A 458 -22.99 -1.91 -8.85
CA MET A 458 -22.84 -2.72 -10.06
C MET A 458 -23.31 -4.16 -9.81
N VAL A 459 -23.01 -4.73 -8.64
CA VAL A 459 -23.47 -6.07 -8.24
C VAL A 459 -24.98 -6.12 -7.99
N LYS A 460 -25.59 -5.09 -7.38
CA LYS A 460 -27.04 -4.97 -7.14
C LYS A 460 -27.83 -4.75 -8.44
N GLU A 461 -27.33 -3.93 -9.37
CA GLU A 461 -27.99 -3.71 -10.66
C GLU A 461 -27.80 -4.90 -11.62
N MET A 462 -26.70 -5.65 -11.49
CA MET A 462 -26.45 -6.91 -12.21
C MET A 462 -27.15 -8.12 -11.56
N GLN A 463 -28.18 -7.90 -10.73
CA GLN A 463 -28.98 -8.94 -10.08
C GLN A 463 -29.92 -9.67 -11.05
N LYS A 464 -29.32 -10.49 -11.92
CA LYS A 464 -29.82 -11.85 -12.15
C LYS A 464 -28.76 -12.93 -11.97
N GLY A 465 -27.52 -12.58 -11.60
CA GLY A 465 -26.43 -13.57 -11.57
C GLY A 465 -26.27 -14.28 -12.91
N SER A 466 -26.73 -13.64 -14.00
CA SER A 466 -26.73 -14.19 -15.34
C SER A 466 -25.29 -14.32 -15.81
N MET A 467 -25.03 -15.33 -16.62
CA MET A 467 -23.71 -15.53 -17.21
C MET A 467 -23.23 -14.30 -18.01
N THR A 468 -24.17 -13.58 -18.62
CA THR A 468 -23.91 -12.34 -19.38
C THR A 468 -23.30 -11.24 -18.52
N ASP A 469 -23.70 -11.11 -17.25
CA ASP A 469 -23.27 -10.02 -16.38
C ASP A 469 -21.83 -10.25 -15.90
N LYS A 470 -21.49 -11.51 -15.61
CA LYS A 470 -20.12 -11.93 -15.29
C LYS A 470 -19.17 -11.67 -16.47
N LEU A 471 -19.59 -12.02 -17.68
CA LEU A 471 -18.81 -11.79 -18.89
C LEU A 471 -18.63 -10.30 -19.19
N TYR A 472 -19.65 -9.48 -18.93
CA TYR A 472 -19.54 -8.02 -19.07
C TYR A 472 -18.48 -7.43 -18.12
N ILE A 473 -18.43 -7.84 -16.84
CA ILE A 473 -17.37 -7.41 -15.91
C ILE A 473 -15.99 -7.87 -16.39
N ILE A 474 -15.86 -9.10 -16.90
CA ILE A 474 -14.61 -9.62 -17.44
C ILE A 474 -14.12 -8.76 -18.61
N ALA A 475 -15.03 -8.34 -19.50
CA ALA A 475 -14.73 -7.44 -20.60
C ALA A 475 -14.27 -6.06 -20.11
N ILE A 476 -14.86 -5.52 -19.04
CA ILE A 476 -14.43 -4.25 -18.43
C ILE A 476 -13.01 -4.37 -17.88
N LEU A 477 -12.72 -5.42 -17.10
CA LEU A 477 -11.40 -5.65 -16.53
C LEU A 477 -10.33 -5.83 -17.62
N ALA A 478 -10.69 -6.52 -18.71
CA ALA A 478 -9.84 -6.63 -19.88
C ALA A 478 -9.55 -5.22 -20.42
N ASN A 479 -10.57 -4.44 -20.78
CA ASN A 479 -10.48 -3.06 -21.29
C ASN A 479 -9.62 -2.14 -20.41
N ILE A 480 -9.74 -2.22 -19.08
CA ILE A 480 -8.88 -1.47 -18.15
C ILE A 480 -7.41 -1.84 -18.33
N GLY A 481 -7.11 -3.14 -18.44
CA GLY A 481 -5.76 -3.62 -18.72
C GLY A 481 -5.16 -3.02 -20.00
N PHE A 482 -5.94 -2.92 -21.09
CA PHE A 482 -5.48 -2.29 -22.34
C PHE A 482 -5.20 -0.81 -22.18
N VAL A 483 -6.13 -0.07 -21.58
CA VAL A 483 -5.97 1.38 -21.34
C VAL A 483 -4.71 1.65 -20.52
N LEU A 484 -4.44 0.85 -19.49
CA LEU A 484 -3.22 0.99 -18.68
C LEU A 484 -1.95 0.61 -19.44
N HIS A 485 -2.03 -0.37 -20.34
CA HIS A 485 -0.90 -0.74 -21.20
C HIS A 485 -0.56 0.35 -22.21
N ASP A 486 -1.56 0.95 -22.86
CA ASP A 486 -1.39 2.11 -23.76
C ASP A 486 -0.79 3.33 -23.04
N LEU A 487 -0.95 3.40 -21.71
CA LEU A 487 -0.35 4.41 -20.85
C LEU A 487 1.03 4.02 -20.29
N GLU A 488 1.62 2.91 -20.77
CA GLU A 488 2.93 2.38 -20.33
C GLU A 488 2.95 1.92 -18.86
N ARG A 489 1.79 1.70 -18.23
CA ARG A 489 1.65 1.18 -16.86
C ARG A 489 1.61 -0.35 -16.85
N HIS A 490 2.66 -0.97 -17.38
CA HIS A 490 2.68 -2.41 -17.69
C HIS A 490 2.39 -3.32 -16.49
N ALA A 491 2.92 -3.02 -15.30
CA ALA A 491 2.71 -3.83 -14.10
C ALA A 491 1.24 -3.83 -13.64
N GLU A 492 0.57 -2.67 -13.74
CA GLU A 492 -0.85 -2.56 -13.42
C GLU A 492 -1.72 -3.21 -14.49
N ALA A 493 -1.37 -3.02 -15.76
CA ALA A 493 -2.04 -3.66 -16.89
C ALA A 493 -2.05 -5.20 -16.73
N GLU A 494 -0.89 -5.80 -16.41
CA GLU A 494 -0.77 -7.25 -16.19
C GLU A 494 -1.73 -7.74 -15.09
N LYS A 495 -1.82 -7.02 -13.97
CA LYS A 495 -2.74 -7.38 -12.87
C LYS A 495 -4.19 -7.48 -13.33
N TYR A 496 -4.65 -6.53 -14.13
CA TYR A 496 -6.03 -6.50 -14.63
C TYR A 496 -6.28 -7.56 -15.71
N VAL A 497 -5.34 -7.74 -16.65
CA VAL A 497 -5.48 -8.77 -17.69
C VAL A 497 -5.45 -10.17 -17.08
N ARG A 498 -4.54 -10.47 -16.14
CA ARG A 498 -4.52 -11.77 -15.43
C ARG A 498 -5.80 -12.03 -14.64
N ARG A 499 -6.35 -11.00 -13.97
CA ARG A 499 -7.65 -11.10 -13.28
C ARG A 499 -8.79 -11.38 -14.26
N SER A 500 -8.77 -10.73 -15.43
CA SER A 500 -9.73 -10.97 -16.51
C SER A 500 -9.62 -12.42 -17.03
N LEU A 501 -8.42 -12.88 -17.38
CA LEU A 501 -8.15 -14.25 -17.84
C LEU A 501 -8.64 -15.30 -16.83
N ARG A 502 -8.30 -15.14 -15.54
CA ARG A 502 -8.75 -16.04 -14.47
C ARG A 502 -10.27 -16.13 -14.38
N ASN A 503 -10.94 -14.98 -14.43
CA ASN A 503 -12.39 -14.92 -14.34
C ASN A 503 -13.06 -15.48 -15.60
N PHE A 504 -12.45 -15.24 -16.77
CA PHE A 504 -12.89 -15.79 -18.04
C PHE A 504 -12.79 -17.30 -18.07
N GLU A 505 -11.67 -17.87 -17.63
CA GLU A 505 -11.48 -19.32 -17.53
C GLU A 505 -12.54 -19.97 -16.62
N LYS A 506 -12.78 -19.38 -15.44
CA LYS A 506 -13.85 -19.82 -14.54
C LYS A 506 -15.23 -19.74 -15.19
N ALA A 507 -15.48 -18.70 -15.98
CA ALA A 507 -16.73 -18.56 -16.70
C ALA A 507 -16.87 -19.68 -17.76
N LEU A 508 -15.85 -19.91 -18.58
CA LEU A 508 -15.87 -20.96 -19.61
C LEU A 508 -16.11 -22.36 -19.01
N LYS A 509 -15.47 -22.70 -17.88
CA LYS A 509 -15.70 -23.98 -17.17
C LYS A 509 -17.16 -24.15 -16.73
N ASN A 510 -17.83 -23.07 -16.34
CA ASN A 510 -19.25 -23.11 -15.98
C ASN A 510 -20.16 -23.27 -17.21
N VAL A 511 -19.78 -22.74 -18.37
CA VAL A 511 -20.51 -22.96 -19.63
C VAL A 511 -20.39 -24.43 -20.05
N ASP A 512 -19.17 -24.97 -20.04
CA ASP A 512 -18.89 -26.34 -20.50
C ASP A 512 -19.59 -27.41 -19.64
N ASN A 513 -19.64 -27.20 -18.31
CA ASN A 513 -20.36 -28.08 -17.38
C ASN A 513 -21.89 -28.02 -17.50
N SER A 514 -22.46 -27.04 -18.23
CA SER A 514 -23.92 -26.79 -18.31
C SER A 514 -24.64 -27.41 -19.51
N ASN A 515 -24.02 -28.42 -20.16
CA ASN A 515 -24.59 -29.48 -21.02
C ASN A 515 -24.27 -29.38 -22.55
N PRO A 516 -23.66 -30.43 -23.17
CA PRO A 516 -23.46 -30.54 -24.63
C PRO A 516 -24.71 -30.94 -25.45
N ALA A 517 -25.83 -31.28 -24.81
CA ALA A 517 -26.99 -31.92 -25.46
C ALA A 517 -28.32 -31.16 -25.35
N SER A 518 -28.34 -29.94 -24.79
CA SER A 518 -29.58 -29.15 -24.70
C SER A 518 -29.31 -27.65 -24.79
N ASN A 519 -29.04 -27.15 -26.00
CA ASN A 519 -29.37 -25.77 -26.38
C ASN A 519 -29.21 -25.61 -27.89
N SER A 520 -30.25 -25.97 -28.65
CA SER A 520 -30.46 -25.54 -30.03
C SER A 520 -30.81 -24.04 -30.10
N GLY A 521 -30.04 -23.21 -29.41
CA GLY A 521 -30.27 -21.79 -29.19
C GLY A 521 -29.44 -21.31 -28.00
N SER A 522 -28.12 -21.28 -28.13
CA SER A 522 -27.30 -20.48 -27.21
C SER A 522 -27.81 -19.03 -27.29
N ASP A 523 -28.06 -18.43 -26.14
CA ASP A 523 -28.41 -17.01 -26.03
C ASP A 523 -27.37 -16.20 -26.82
N THR A 524 -27.76 -15.60 -27.94
CA THR A 524 -26.86 -14.93 -28.90
C THR A 524 -25.96 -13.88 -28.25
N LYS A 525 -26.41 -13.33 -27.11
CA LYS A 525 -25.66 -12.38 -26.28
C LYS A 525 -24.44 -13.00 -25.57
N THR A 526 -24.55 -14.22 -25.04
CA THR A 526 -23.44 -14.87 -24.31
C THR A 526 -22.28 -15.18 -25.26
N GLY A 527 -22.59 -15.70 -26.47
CA GLY A 527 -21.60 -15.91 -27.51
C GLY A 527 -20.94 -14.61 -27.98
N ALA A 528 -21.71 -13.53 -28.10
CA ALA A 528 -21.19 -12.21 -28.45
C ALA A 528 -20.20 -11.66 -27.40
N TYR A 529 -20.47 -11.86 -26.10
CA TYR A 529 -19.53 -11.46 -25.04
C TYR A 529 -18.25 -12.29 -25.02
N ILE A 530 -18.35 -13.61 -25.20
CA ILE A 530 -17.17 -14.48 -25.31
C ILE A 530 -16.30 -14.02 -26.49
N ALA A 531 -16.91 -13.79 -27.66
CA ALA A 531 -16.20 -13.27 -28.83
C ALA A 531 -15.56 -11.90 -28.55
N ALA A 532 -16.28 -10.97 -27.92
CA ALA A 532 -15.76 -9.64 -27.61
C ALA A 532 -14.61 -9.67 -26.60
N ILE A 533 -14.65 -10.55 -25.59
CA ILE A 533 -13.54 -10.72 -24.63
C ILE A 533 -12.33 -11.32 -25.35
N THR A 534 -12.52 -12.36 -26.17
CA THR A 534 -11.45 -12.96 -26.96
C THR A 534 -10.83 -11.94 -27.91
N GLU A 535 -11.63 -11.21 -28.69
CA GLU A 535 -11.15 -10.13 -29.56
C GLU A 535 -10.38 -9.05 -28.79
N ALA A 536 -10.87 -8.65 -27.61
CA ALA A 536 -10.15 -7.72 -26.77
C ALA A 536 -8.78 -8.31 -26.41
N LEU A 537 -8.71 -9.52 -25.83
CA LEU A 537 -7.45 -10.19 -25.48
C LEU A 537 -6.50 -10.34 -26.67
N LEU A 538 -7.00 -10.62 -27.87
CA LEU A 538 -6.21 -10.69 -29.11
C LEU A 538 -5.64 -9.33 -29.53
N GLY A 539 -6.29 -8.23 -29.15
CA GLY A 539 -5.80 -6.87 -29.37
C GLY A 539 -4.56 -6.49 -28.55
N PHE A 540 -4.22 -7.23 -27.48
CA PHE A 540 -3.11 -6.90 -26.58
C PHE A 540 -1.80 -7.43 -27.19
N GLU A 541 -1.03 -6.56 -27.85
CA GLU A 541 0.20 -6.93 -28.56
C GLU A 541 0.02 -8.14 -29.51
N GLY A 542 -1.11 -8.20 -30.23
CA GLY A 542 -1.40 -9.30 -31.14
C GLY A 542 -1.71 -10.64 -30.45
N GLY A 543 -2.12 -10.61 -29.18
CA GLY A 543 -2.58 -11.77 -28.41
C GLY A 543 -1.47 -12.57 -27.74
N TRP A 544 -0.20 -12.18 -27.91
CA TRP A 544 0.94 -12.91 -27.36
C TRP A 544 1.00 -12.84 -25.83
N LEU A 545 0.97 -11.65 -25.25
CA LEU A 545 1.08 -11.45 -23.80
C LEU A 545 -0.03 -12.16 -23.02
N PRO A 546 -1.32 -12.07 -23.41
CA PRO A 546 -2.37 -12.82 -22.72
C PRO A 546 -2.23 -14.33 -22.93
N LEU A 547 -1.76 -14.79 -24.10
CA LEU A 547 -1.48 -16.21 -24.34
C LEU A 547 -0.35 -16.72 -23.43
N ARG A 548 0.72 -15.93 -23.26
CA ARG A 548 1.81 -16.23 -22.34
C ARG A 548 1.28 -16.35 -20.91
N TRP A 549 0.58 -15.34 -20.41
CA TRP A 549 0.07 -15.33 -19.04
C TRP A 549 -0.93 -16.45 -18.77
N ALA A 550 -1.81 -16.72 -19.74
CA ALA A 550 -2.73 -17.85 -19.66
C ALA A 550 -1.97 -19.19 -19.62
N SER A 551 -0.86 -19.33 -20.36
CA SER A 551 -0.05 -20.56 -20.36
C SER A 551 0.76 -20.75 -19.08
N GLU A 552 1.20 -19.66 -18.46
CA GLU A 552 1.86 -19.66 -17.15
C GLU A 552 0.88 -20.01 -16.02
N ASP A 553 -0.38 -19.58 -16.14
CA ASP A 553 -1.42 -19.83 -15.14
C ASP A 553 -2.28 -21.09 -15.42
N GLY A 554 -2.13 -21.73 -16.58
CA GLY A 554 -2.80 -22.98 -16.94
C GLY A 554 -4.29 -22.85 -17.34
N TYR A 555 -4.65 -21.79 -18.05
CA TYR A 555 -6.03 -21.53 -18.49
C TYR A 555 -6.34 -22.21 -19.84
N ASP A 556 -6.56 -23.52 -19.81
CA ASP A 556 -6.69 -24.40 -20.96
C ASP A 556 -7.85 -24.03 -21.91
N LEU A 557 -9.03 -23.68 -21.38
CA LEU A 557 -10.19 -23.29 -22.21
C LEU A 557 -9.99 -21.92 -22.87
N THR A 558 -9.43 -20.96 -22.14
CA THR A 558 -9.11 -19.63 -22.65
C THR A 558 -8.06 -19.72 -23.77
N ILE A 559 -7.00 -20.50 -23.55
CA ILE A 559 -5.96 -20.72 -24.56
C ILE A 559 -6.54 -21.39 -25.80
N LYS A 560 -7.41 -22.41 -25.64
CA LYS A 560 -8.08 -23.08 -26.76
C LYS A 560 -8.80 -22.09 -27.68
N LEU A 561 -9.50 -21.10 -27.10
CA LEU A 561 -10.17 -20.05 -27.88
C LEU A 561 -9.17 -19.08 -28.55
N MET A 562 -8.09 -18.71 -27.85
CA MET A 562 -7.08 -17.80 -28.40
C MET A 562 -6.28 -18.43 -29.55
N LEU A 563 -5.99 -19.73 -29.49
CA LEU A 563 -5.22 -20.46 -30.49
C LEU A 563 -5.93 -20.62 -31.84
N GLU A 564 -7.22 -20.28 -31.93
CA GLU A 564 -7.91 -20.14 -33.23
C GLU A 564 -7.30 -19.01 -34.09
N ASN A 565 -6.72 -17.99 -33.45
CA ASN A 565 -6.25 -16.76 -34.12
C ASN A 565 -4.79 -16.38 -33.80
N VAL A 566 -4.15 -17.02 -32.82
CA VAL A 566 -2.75 -16.71 -32.39
C VAL A 566 -1.81 -17.86 -32.72
N ASN A 567 -0.60 -17.53 -33.16
CA ASN A 567 0.45 -18.52 -33.40
C ASN A 567 0.93 -19.15 -32.06
N PRO A 568 0.78 -20.48 -31.85
CA PRO A 568 1.20 -21.16 -30.63
C PRO A 568 2.72 -21.26 -30.44
N ASN A 569 3.53 -20.99 -31.47
CA ASN A 569 5.00 -21.04 -31.41
C ASN A 569 5.65 -19.68 -31.12
N MET A 570 4.86 -18.67 -30.76
CA MET A 570 5.40 -17.37 -30.35
C MET A 570 6.34 -17.53 -29.15
N LYS A 571 7.45 -16.78 -29.17
CA LYS A 571 8.49 -16.80 -28.15
C LYS A 571 8.51 -15.47 -27.40
N ASN A 572 8.80 -15.49 -26.09
CA ASN A 572 9.14 -14.26 -25.36
C ASN A 572 10.61 -13.85 -25.65
N GLU A 573 11.05 -12.77 -25.00
CA GLU A 573 12.45 -12.34 -24.96
C GLU A 573 13.37 -13.50 -24.58
N ALA A 574 13.04 -14.28 -23.54
CA ALA A 574 13.81 -15.46 -23.14
C ALA A 574 13.69 -16.68 -24.07
N GLY A 575 13.07 -16.57 -25.25
CA GLY A 575 12.91 -17.65 -26.22
C GLY A 575 11.86 -18.72 -25.88
N ARG A 576 11.09 -18.56 -24.80
CA ARG A 576 10.12 -19.54 -24.27
C ARG A 576 8.78 -19.48 -24.99
N THR A 577 8.19 -20.66 -25.25
CA THR A 577 6.89 -20.84 -25.90
C THR A 577 5.79 -21.19 -24.89
N PRO A 578 4.49 -21.07 -25.25
CA PRO A 578 3.39 -21.60 -24.45
C PRO A 578 3.61 -23.03 -23.97
N LEU A 579 4.18 -23.89 -24.82
CA LEU A 579 4.49 -25.27 -24.49
C LEU A 579 5.58 -25.40 -23.42
N SER A 580 6.62 -24.56 -23.43
CA SER A 580 7.66 -24.63 -22.37
C SER A 580 7.11 -24.19 -21.01
N TRP A 581 6.21 -23.21 -20.97
CA TRP A 581 5.52 -22.80 -19.74
C TRP A 581 4.60 -23.90 -19.19
N ALA A 582 3.76 -24.46 -20.06
CA ALA A 582 2.86 -25.56 -19.72
C ALA A 582 3.63 -26.78 -19.19
N SER A 583 4.75 -27.11 -19.85
CA SER A 583 5.62 -28.22 -19.45
C SER A 583 6.36 -27.98 -18.15
N GLY A 584 6.78 -26.74 -17.83
CA GLY A 584 7.43 -26.43 -16.55
C GLY A 584 6.47 -26.38 -15.36
N HIS A 585 5.21 -26.00 -15.58
CA HIS A 585 4.20 -25.84 -14.52
C HIS A 585 3.34 -27.08 -14.28
N GLY A 586 3.39 -28.09 -15.16
CA GLY A 586 2.64 -29.33 -14.97
C GLY A 586 1.23 -29.31 -15.54
N TYR A 587 0.92 -28.45 -16.52
CA TYR A 587 -0.42 -28.35 -17.08
C TYR A 587 -0.68 -29.38 -18.19
N GLU A 588 -0.97 -30.61 -17.79
CA GLU A 588 -1.14 -31.77 -18.69
C GLU A 588 -2.17 -31.53 -19.80
N ALA A 589 -3.36 -31.01 -19.46
CA ALA A 589 -4.43 -30.75 -20.42
C ALA A 589 -4.01 -29.74 -21.49
N LEU A 590 -3.26 -28.72 -21.10
CA LEU A 590 -2.73 -27.70 -22.01
C LEU A 590 -1.60 -28.24 -22.88
N VAL A 591 -0.68 -29.04 -22.33
CA VAL A 591 0.34 -29.73 -23.12
C VAL A 591 -0.31 -30.62 -24.18
N ASN A 592 -1.32 -31.41 -23.80
CA ASN A 592 -2.03 -32.27 -24.74
C ASN A 592 -2.76 -31.46 -25.83
N LEU A 593 -3.38 -30.33 -25.48
CA LEU A 593 -4.00 -29.40 -26.42
C LEU A 593 -2.97 -28.86 -27.43
N LEU A 594 -1.82 -28.36 -26.95
CA LEU A 594 -0.77 -27.77 -27.78
C LEU A 594 -0.11 -28.80 -28.69
N LEU A 595 0.18 -30.01 -28.19
CA LEU A 595 0.76 -31.09 -28.99
C LEU A 595 -0.20 -31.62 -30.06
N GLY A 596 -1.52 -31.47 -29.86
CA GLY A 596 -2.54 -31.78 -30.86
C GLY A 596 -2.55 -30.83 -32.06
N ILE A 597 -1.84 -29.68 -31.99
CA ILE A 597 -1.73 -28.71 -33.08
C ILE A 597 -0.48 -29.02 -33.90
N GLU A 598 -0.67 -29.39 -35.17
CA GLU A 598 0.40 -29.89 -36.06
C GLU A 598 1.61 -28.95 -36.17
N ILE A 599 1.36 -27.63 -36.20
CA ILE A 599 2.39 -26.60 -36.34
C ILE A 599 3.30 -26.47 -35.10
N VAL A 600 2.91 -26.97 -33.93
CA VAL A 600 3.69 -26.82 -32.69
C VAL A 600 4.96 -27.65 -32.77
N ASN A 601 6.11 -27.04 -32.45
CA ASN A 601 7.38 -27.75 -32.34
C ASN A 601 7.67 -28.12 -30.88
N PRO A 602 7.57 -29.41 -30.49
CA PRO A 602 7.78 -29.84 -29.11
C PRO A 602 9.23 -29.77 -28.64
N ASP A 603 10.19 -29.60 -29.56
CA ASP A 603 11.62 -29.52 -29.27
C ASP A 603 12.16 -28.08 -29.35
N THR A 604 11.27 -27.09 -29.21
CA THR A 604 11.67 -25.68 -29.30
C THR A 604 12.61 -25.30 -28.15
N ARG A 605 13.75 -24.71 -28.50
CA ARG A 605 14.75 -24.22 -27.54
C ARG A 605 14.50 -22.77 -27.16
N ASP A 606 14.62 -22.49 -25.86
CA ASP A 606 14.70 -21.15 -25.30
C ASP A 606 16.14 -20.59 -25.37
N GLU A 607 16.38 -19.38 -24.85
CA GLU A 607 17.72 -18.76 -24.90
C GLU A 607 18.81 -19.58 -24.20
N LYS A 608 18.47 -20.37 -23.17
CA LYS A 608 19.41 -21.26 -22.46
C LYS A 608 19.53 -22.63 -23.11
N GLU A 609 19.03 -22.77 -24.33
CA GLU A 609 18.81 -24.05 -25.02
C GLU A 609 17.85 -25.02 -24.30
N TRP A 610 17.03 -24.56 -23.34
CA TRP A 610 16.09 -25.45 -22.66
C TRP A 610 14.90 -25.80 -23.55
N THR A 611 14.63 -27.09 -23.68
CA THR A 611 13.45 -27.64 -24.35
C THR A 611 12.30 -27.82 -23.35
N PRO A 612 11.04 -27.92 -23.79
CA PRO A 612 9.91 -28.29 -22.92
C PRO A 612 10.16 -29.58 -22.13
N LEU A 613 10.94 -30.53 -22.67
CA LEU A 613 11.34 -31.75 -21.99
C LEU A 613 12.31 -31.50 -20.81
N LEU A 614 13.29 -30.59 -20.97
CA LEU A 614 14.18 -30.19 -19.86
C LEU A 614 13.39 -29.57 -18.70
N TRP A 615 12.41 -28.71 -19.00
CA TRP A 615 11.50 -28.12 -18.00
C TRP A 615 10.65 -29.18 -17.28
N ALA A 616 10.02 -30.08 -18.04
CA ALA A 616 9.18 -31.14 -17.46
C ALA A 616 10.00 -32.13 -16.61
N ALA A 617 11.19 -32.52 -17.09
CA ALA A 617 12.06 -33.46 -16.39
C ALA A 617 12.65 -32.89 -15.10
N SER A 618 13.02 -31.60 -15.08
CA SER A 618 13.50 -30.92 -13.86
C SER A 618 12.45 -30.87 -12.76
N LYS A 619 11.18 -30.72 -13.13
CA LYS A 619 10.06 -30.61 -12.19
C LYS A 619 9.36 -31.94 -11.89
N GLY A 620 9.73 -33.02 -12.59
CA GLY A 620 9.18 -34.35 -12.34
C GLY A 620 7.79 -34.57 -12.92
N HIS A 621 7.40 -33.82 -13.95
CA HIS A 621 6.06 -33.91 -14.53
C HIS A 621 5.93 -35.15 -15.43
N GLU A 622 5.66 -36.30 -14.83
CA GLU A 622 5.71 -37.64 -15.46
C GLU A 622 4.83 -37.75 -16.71
N THR A 623 3.58 -37.34 -16.61
CA THR A 623 2.58 -37.36 -17.70
C THR A 623 3.01 -36.51 -18.89
N ILE A 624 3.58 -35.33 -18.63
CA ILE A 624 4.08 -34.42 -19.66
C ILE A 624 5.31 -34.99 -20.34
N VAL A 625 6.26 -35.55 -19.58
CA VAL A 625 7.42 -36.24 -20.14
C VAL A 625 6.98 -37.36 -21.08
N LYS A 626 6.00 -38.16 -20.66
CA LYS A 626 5.42 -39.21 -21.50
C LYS A 626 4.80 -38.65 -22.78
N LEU A 627 3.93 -37.64 -22.67
CA LEU A 627 3.30 -37.00 -23.82
C LEU A 627 4.33 -36.44 -24.81
N LEU A 628 5.40 -35.80 -24.32
CA LEU A 628 6.47 -35.24 -25.15
C LEU A 628 7.27 -36.34 -25.86
N LEU A 629 7.65 -37.41 -25.15
CA LEU A 629 8.40 -38.54 -25.74
C LEU A 629 7.57 -39.31 -26.76
N ASP A 630 6.26 -39.48 -26.52
CA ASP A 630 5.33 -40.17 -27.42
C ASP A 630 5.21 -39.47 -28.79
N THR A 631 5.52 -38.17 -28.88
CA THR A 631 5.52 -37.45 -30.17
C THR A 631 6.60 -37.93 -31.14
N LYS A 632 7.67 -38.57 -30.65
CA LYS A 632 8.89 -38.94 -31.42
C LYS A 632 9.56 -37.77 -32.17
N ARG A 633 9.22 -36.53 -31.83
CA ARG A 633 9.75 -35.28 -32.41
C ARG A 633 10.67 -34.53 -31.45
N VAL A 634 10.91 -35.07 -30.26
CA VAL A 634 11.70 -34.47 -29.17
C VAL A 634 13.03 -35.19 -29.04
N ASP A 635 14.11 -34.45 -28.82
CA ASP A 635 15.42 -35.02 -28.52
C ASP A 635 15.54 -35.32 -27.00
N PRO A 636 15.55 -36.60 -26.57
CA PRO A 636 15.67 -36.94 -25.15
C PRO A 636 17.06 -36.64 -24.58
N ASN A 637 18.06 -36.36 -25.43
CA ASN A 637 19.41 -35.98 -25.04
C ASN A 637 19.67 -34.47 -25.21
N ALA A 638 18.63 -33.65 -25.37
CA ALA A 638 18.78 -32.20 -25.47
C ALA A 638 19.62 -31.67 -24.31
N LYS A 639 20.57 -30.79 -24.62
CA LYS A 639 21.50 -30.22 -23.64
C LYS A 639 21.24 -28.73 -23.51
N GLU A 640 21.23 -28.23 -22.28
CA GLU A 640 21.24 -26.78 -22.04
C GLU A 640 22.54 -26.13 -22.55
N GLU A 641 22.56 -24.82 -22.68
CA GLU A 641 23.73 -24.03 -23.06
C GLU A 641 24.95 -24.35 -22.14
N PRO A 642 26.18 -24.37 -22.67
CA PRO A 642 27.38 -24.49 -21.83
C PRO A 642 27.45 -23.37 -20.79
N ASP A 643 27.58 -23.74 -19.51
CA ASP A 643 27.79 -22.81 -18.41
C ASP A 643 29.27 -22.84 -18.03
N GLU A 644 29.96 -21.69 -18.08
CA GLU A 644 31.40 -21.60 -17.74
C GLU A 644 31.69 -22.06 -16.30
N THR A 645 30.70 -22.03 -15.42
CA THR A 645 30.82 -22.47 -14.02
C THR A 645 30.59 -23.97 -13.82
N ARG A 646 30.02 -24.67 -14.81
CA ARG A 646 29.60 -26.08 -14.68
C ARG A 646 30.25 -26.96 -15.75
N ARG A 647 31.02 -27.95 -15.31
CA ARG A 647 31.81 -28.83 -16.18
C ARG A 647 30.98 -29.69 -17.14
N THR A 648 29.78 -30.09 -16.74
CA THR A 648 28.89 -30.93 -17.55
C THR A 648 27.78 -30.09 -18.19
N ARG A 649 27.02 -30.59 -19.17
CA ARG A 649 25.78 -29.96 -19.67
C ARG A 649 24.56 -30.69 -19.10
N ARG A 650 23.53 -29.99 -18.59
CA ARG A 650 22.33 -30.65 -18.07
C ARG A 650 21.50 -31.24 -19.21
N THR A 651 21.12 -32.50 -19.03
CA THR A 651 20.19 -33.24 -19.88
C THR A 651 18.90 -33.51 -19.11
N PRO A 652 17.79 -33.93 -19.77
CA PRO A 652 16.58 -34.33 -19.08
C PRO A 652 16.84 -35.43 -18.03
N LEU A 653 17.70 -36.40 -18.35
CA LEU A 653 18.07 -37.48 -17.44
C LEU A 653 18.79 -36.96 -16.19
N LEU A 654 19.76 -36.05 -16.35
CA LEU A 654 20.50 -35.47 -15.23
C LEU A 654 19.57 -34.66 -14.32
N LEU A 655 18.72 -33.82 -14.90
CA LEU A 655 17.74 -33.02 -14.16
C LEU A 655 16.75 -33.88 -13.38
N ALA A 656 16.24 -34.95 -14.01
CA ALA A 656 15.36 -35.90 -13.36
C ALA A 656 16.08 -36.66 -12.23
N ALA A 657 17.35 -37.03 -12.44
CA ALA A 657 18.13 -37.74 -11.45
C ALA A 657 18.53 -36.86 -10.24
N GLU A 658 18.86 -35.59 -10.48
CA GLU A 658 19.12 -34.59 -9.45
C GLU A 658 17.87 -34.31 -8.61
N GLY A 659 16.70 -34.20 -9.26
CA GLY A 659 15.41 -33.99 -8.61
C GLY A 659 14.80 -35.24 -7.95
N GLY A 660 15.35 -36.43 -8.21
CA GLY A 660 14.86 -37.69 -7.63
C GLY A 660 13.61 -38.25 -8.32
N HIS A 661 13.32 -37.82 -9.54
CA HIS A 661 12.09 -38.15 -10.26
C HIS A 661 12.17 -39.54 -10.90
N GLU A 662 12.02 -40.58 -10.08
CA GLU A 662 12.21 -41.99 -10.44
C GLU A 662 11.43 -42.43 -11.69
N ALA A 663 10.15 -42.05 -11.80
CA ALA A 663 9.32 -42.40 -12.95
C ALA A 663 9.79 -41.73 -14.24
N VAL A 664 10.22 -40.46 -14.17
CA VAL A 664 10.80 -39.74 -15.30
C VAL A 664 12.11 -40.38 -15.74
N VAL A 665 12.98 -40.73 -14.79
CA VAL A 665 14.24 -41.45 -15.08
C VAL A 665 13.94 -42.77 -15.78
N ARG A 666 12.98 -43.55 -15.29
CA ARG A 666 12.56 -44.80 -15.94
C ARG A 666 12.09 -44.58 -17.37
N MET A 667 11.18 -43.64 -17.61
CA MET A 667 10.67 -43.34 -18.95
C MET A 667 11.77 -42.90 -19.92
N LEU A 668 12.72 -42.09 -19.45
CA LEU A 668 13.87 -41.68 -20.26
C LEU A 668 14.78 -42.88 -20.57
N LEU A 669 15.08 -43.73 -19.59
CA LEU A 669 15.91 -44.92 -19.78
C LEU A 669 15.26 -45.99 -20.69
N ASP A 670 13.93 -46.11 -20.65
CA ASP A 670 13.15 -47.00 -21.52
C ASP A 670 13.13 -46.50 -22.98
N THR A 671 13.52 -45.25 -23.22
CA THR A 671 13.68 -44.70 -24.56
C THR A 671 15.03 -45.16 -25.11
N ASP A 672 15.03 -46.05 -26.11
CA ASP A 672 16.25 -46.56 -26.79
C ASP A 672 17.16 -45.46 -27.38
N ALA A 673 16.71 -44.20 -27.38
CA ALA A 673 17.45 -43.04 -27.84
C ALA A 673 18.31 -42.35 -26.75
N VAL A 674 18.15 -42.66 -25.45
CA VAL A 674 18.99 -42.04 -24.41
C VAL A 674 20.39 -42.64 -24.42
N ASP A 675 21.38 -41.80 -24.71
CA ASP A 675 22.77 -42.24 -24.84
C ASP A 675 23.52 -42.10 -23.51
N LEU A 676 23.60 -43.22 -22.78
CA LEU A 676 24.40 -43.32 -21.55
C LEU A 676 25.91 -43.47 -21.81
N SER A 677 26.33 -43.58 -23.08
CA SER A 677 27.70 -43.91 -23.49
C SER A 677 28.44 -42.81 -24.25
N ALA A 678 27.73 -41.87 -24.92
CA ALA A 678 28.36 -40.81 -25.73
C ALA A 678 29.10 -39.73 -24.92
N SER A 679 28.86 -39.64 -23.61
CA SER A 679 29.71 -38.85 -22.72
C SER A 679 29.68 -39.49 -21.34
N ALA A 680 30.82 -40.00 -20.86
CA ALA A 680 30.99 -40.45 -19.47
C ALA A 680 30.38 -39.43 -18.48
N GLU A 681 30.45 -38.15 -18.83
CA GLU A 681 29.88 -36.99 -18.13
C GLU A 681 28.36 -36.97 -17.91
N THR A 682 27.51 -37.66 -18.68
CA THR A 682 26.03 -37.58 -18.48
C THR A 682 25.51 -38.69 -17.58
N GLY A 683 25.88 -39.94 -17.85
CA GLY A 683 25.47 -41.09 -17.04
C GLY A 683 26.08 -41.05 -15.63
N GLU A 684 27.38 -40.78 -15.54
CA GLU A 684 28.10 -40.72 -14.27
C GLU A 684 27.68 -39.49 -13.45
N ALA A 685 27.47 -38.33 -14.08
CA ALA A 685 26.95 -37.16 -13.37
C ALA A 685 25.52 -37.37 -12.89
N SER A 686 24.64 -38.01 -13.68
CA SER A 686 23.27 -38.31 -13.26
C SER A 686 23.26 -39.22 -12.03
N LEU A 687 24.12 -40.26 -12.01
CA LEU A 687 24.30 -41.11 -10.84
C LEU A 687 24.84 -40.30 -9.65
N LEU A 688 25.85 -39.48 -9.87
CA LEU A 688 26.48 -38.69 -8.82
C LEU A 688 25.52 -37.70 -8.15
N TRP A 689 24.71 -36.98 -8.92
CA TRP A 689 23.71 -36.06 -8.38
C TRP A 689 22.58 -36.79 -7.65
N ALA A 690 22.12 -37.92 -8.17
CA ALA A 690 21.16 -38.78 -7.47
C ALA A 690 21.74 -39.27 -6.13
N VAL A 691 23.04 -39.62 -6.10
CA VAL A 691 23.75 -40.05 -4.90
C VAL A 691 23.95 -38.90 -3.91
N LYS A 692 24.39 -37.71 -4.35
CA LYS A 692 24.57 -36.52 -3.52
C LYS A 692 23.25 -36.13 -2.82
N ASN A 693 22.13 -36.26 -3.52
CA ASN A 693 20.80 -35.93 -3.00
C ASN A 693 20.06 -37.09 -2.31
N GLY A 694 20.61 -38.31 -2.34
CA GLY A 694 20.07 -39.46 -1.59
C GLY A 694 18.91 -40.20 -2.27
N HIS A 695 18.76 -40.06 -3.58
CA HIS A 695 17.62 -40.60 -4.34
C HIS A 695 17.76 -42.11 -4.65
N VAL A 696 17.52 -42.96 -3.65
CA VAL A 696 17.75 -44.42 -3.70
C VAL A 696 17.14 -45.09 -4.94
N GLY A 697 15.86 -44.80 -5.26
CA GLY A 697 15.17 -45.41 -6.40
C GLY A 697 15.79 -45.06 -7.76
N VAL A 698 16.21 -43.80 -7.91
CA VAL A 698 16.95 -43.34 -9.11
C VAL A 698 18.32 -44.01 -9.19
N VAL A 699 19.06 -44.06 -8.08
CA VAL A 699 20.37 -44.74 -8.02
C VAL A 699 20.22 -46.20 -8.43
N GLN A 700 19.19 -46.90 -7.94
CA GLN A 700 18.91 -48.29 -8.31
C GLN A 700 18.65 -48.45 -9.80
N LEU A 701 17.79 -47.61 -10.39
CA LEU A 701 17.49 -47.64 -11.83
C LEU A 701 18.75 -47.40 -12.68
N LEU A 702 19.54 -46.39 -12.34
CA LEU A 702 20.77 -46.06 -13.07
C LEU A 702 21.80 -47.21 -13.00
N LEU A 703 21.99 -47.82 -11.83
CA LEU A 703 22.91 -48.95 -11.66
C LEU A 703 22.45 -50.22 -12.40
N GLN A 704 21.14 -50.47 -12.49
CA GLN A 704 20.57 -51.61 -13.24
C GLN A 704 20.86 -51.56 -14.74
N THR A 705 21.10 -50.37 -15.30
CA THR A 705 21.47 -50.23 -16.73
C THR A 705 22.78 -50.96 -17.07
N GLY A 706 23.67 -51.15 -16.08
CA GLY A 706 24.98 -51.78 -16.24
C GLY A 706 25.99 -50.98 -17.07
N LYS A 707 25.60 -49.82 -17.61
CA LYS A 707 26.42 -48.96 -18.48
C LYS A 707 27.19 -47.87 -17.72
N ILE A 708 26.87 -47.64 -16.44
CA ILE A 708 27.45 -46.58 -15.62
C ILE A 708 28.46 -47.16 -14.63
N VAL A 709 29.61 -46.49 -14.47
CA VAL A 709 30.65 -46.86 -13.49
C VAL A 709 30.26 -46.31 -12.12
N PRO A 710 29.99 -47.16 -11.10
CA PRO A 710 29.52 -46.70 -9.79
C PRO A 710 30.60 -46.08 -8.90
N ASP A 711 31.87 -46.18 -9.31
CA ASP A 711 33.04 -45.74 -8.56
C ASP A 711 33.79 -44.57 -9.24
N ALA A 712 33.13 -43.89 -10.17
CA ALA A 712 33.72 -42.76 -10.89
C ALA A 712 34.00 -41.59 -9.93
N ALA A 713 35.28 -41.26 -9.72
CA ALA A 713 35.68 -40.14 -8.88
C ALA A 713 35.51 -38.80 -9.60
N GLU A 714 34.88 -37.83 -8.94
CA GLU A 714 34.66 -36.49 -9.52
C GLU A 714 35.89 -35.60 -9.27
N GLU A 715 36.38 -34.93 -10.31
CA GLU A 715 37.30 -33.80 -10.14
C GLU A 715 36.50 -32.53 -9.80
N SER A 716 36.72 -31.98 -8.61
CA SER A 716 36.22 -30.66 -8.19
C SER A 716 37.35 -29.63 -8.15
N GLU A 717 37.01 -28.35 -8.34
CA GLU A 717 37.91 -27.20 -8.11
C GLU A 717 38.18 -26.97 -6.63
N ILE A 718 37.22 -27.35 -5.77
CA ILE A 718 37.40 -27.36 -4.33
C ILE A 718 38.30 -28.55 -3.98
N GLU A 719 39.52 -28.26 -3.49
CA GLU A 719 40.54 -29.28 -3.23
C GLU A 719 40.02 -30.41 -2.33
N ASP A 720 39.22 -30.06 -1.32
CA ASP A 720 38.63 -31.00 -0.37
C ASP A 720 37.54 -31.91 -0.97
N GLU A 721 36.88 -31.51 -2.06
CA GLU A 721 35.82 -32.31 -2.68
C GLU A 721 36.31 -33.12 -3.88
N SER A 722 37.51 -32.80 -4.35
CA SER A 722 38.13 -33.40 -5.51
C SER A 722 38.59 -34.83 -5.23
N GLY A 723 38.30 -35.75 -6.16
CA GLY A 723 38.63 -37.17 -6.06
C GLY A 723 37.63 -37.98 -5.23
N ARG A 724 36.49 -37.42 -4.83
CA ARG A 724 35.45 -38.16 -4.09
C ARG A 724 34.66 -39.08 -5.03
N THR A 725 34.47 -40.34 -4.62
CA THR A 725 33.61 -41.31 -5.30
C THR A 725 32.15 -41.15 -4.87
N PRO A 726 31.16 -41.73 -5.59
CA PRO A 726 29.76 -41.67 -5.18
C PRO A 726 29.53 -42.21 -3.77
N LEU A 727 30.24 -43.27 -3.35
CA LEU A 727 30.17 -43.80 -1.99
C LEU A 727 30.61 -42.77 -0.93
N MET A 728 31.66 -41.98 -1.23
CA MET A 728 32.14 -40.92 -0.34
C MET A 728 31.13 -39.79 -0.23
N TRP A 729 30.47 -39.41 -1.33
CA TRP A 729 29.37 -38.43 -1.31
C TRP A 729 28.16 -38.93 -0.55
N ALA A 730 27.76 -40.19 -0.74
CA ALA A 730 26.68 -40.82 0.03
C ALA A 730 27.00 -40.85 1.53
N ALA A 731 28.25 -41.16 1.89
CA ALA A 731 28.72 -41.18 3.28
C ALA A 731 28.74 -39.78 3.92
N ASN A 732 29.28 -38.78 3.20
CA ASN A 732 29.35 -37.39 3.66
C ASN A 732 27.95 -36.77 3.84
N ASN A 733 27.04 -37.05 2.91
CA ASN A 733 25.67 -36.53 2.94
C ASN A 733 24.71 -37.42 3.73
N GLN A 734 25.22 -38.45 4.42
CA GLN A 734 24.50 -39.29 5.36
C GLN A 734 23.39 -40.18 4.76
N HIS A 735 23.49 -40.52 3.47
CA HIS A 735 22.51 -41.31 2.72
C HIS A 735 22.72 -42.83 2.90
N HIS A 736 22.32 -43.37 4.05
CA HIS A 736 22.49 -44.78 4.42
C HIS A 736 22.06 -45.75 3.32
N ASP A 737 20.84 -45.62 2.81
CA ASP A 737 20.27 -46.60 1.88
C ASP A 737 21.00 -46.59 0.52
N VAL A 738 21.51 -45.41 0.12
CA VAL A 738 22.38 -45.28 -1.06
C VAL A 738 23.75 -45.93 -0.81
N VAL A 739 24.35 -45.74 0.37
CA VAL A 739 25.60 -46.43 0.76
C VAL A 739 25.41 -47.94 0.68
N LYS A 740 24.33 -48.46 1.28
CA LYS A 740 24.02 -49.89 1.24
C LYS A 740 23.87 -50.40 -0.19
N LEU A 741 23.07 -49.70 -1.00
CA LEU A 741 22.85 -50.06 -2.40
C LEU A 741 24.15 -50.06 -3.22
N LEU A 742 25.01 -49.06 -3.04
CA LEU A 742 26.31 -48.97 -3.71
C LEU A 742 27.25 -50.12 -3.29
N LEU A 743 27.32 -50.45 -2.00
CA LEU A 743 28.13 -51.56 -1.48
C LEU A 743 27.62 -52.93 -1.97
N ASP A 744 26.30 -53.12 -2.03
CA ASP A 744 25.65 -54.35 -2.52
C ASP A 744 25.97 -54.62 -4.00
N THR A 745 26.39 -53.61 -4.79
CA THR A 745 26.86 -53.83 -6.17
C THR A 745 28.16 -54.64 -6.25
N GLY A 746 28.97 -54.65 -5.19
CA GLY A 746 30.29 -55.27 -5.14
C GLY A 746 31.35 -54.64 -6.07
N LYS A 747 31.01 -53.56 -6.80
CA LYS A 747 31.87 -52.90 -7.79
C LYS A 747 32.54 -51.61 -7.27
N VAL A 748 32.26 -51.22 -6.04
CA VAL A 748 32.73 -49.97 -5.42
C VAL A 748 33.84 -50.29 -4.41
N ASP A 749 34.91 -49.48 -4.41
CA ASP A 749 35.99 -49.58 -3.43
C ASP A 749 35.71 -48.72 -2.16
N PRO A 750 35.44 -49.33 -0.99
CA PRO A 750 35.26 -48.57 0.26
C PRO A 750 36.53 -47.87 0.76
N GLU A 751 37.70 -48.26 0.26
CA GLU A 751 39.01 -47.69 0.59
C GLU A 751 39.50 -46.64 -0.40
N ALA A 752 38.65 -46.26 -1.37
CA ALA A 752 38.93 -45.14 -2.26
C ALA A 752 39.21 -43.87 -1.45
N ARG A 753 40.20 -43.09 -1.91
CA ARG A 753 40.69 -41.90 -1.22
C ARG A 753 40.47 -40.66 -2.06
N ASP A 754 39.88 -39.63 -1.45
CA ASP A 754 39.84 -38.30 -2.06
C ASP A 754 41.23 -37.66 -2.07
N LYS A 755 41.34 -36.46 -2.66
CA LYS A 755 42.61 -35.73 -2.64
C LYS A 755 43.10 -35.45 -1.23
N CYS A 756 42.22 -35.39 -0.22
CA CYS A 756 42.57 -35.23 1.19
C CYS A 756 42.85 -36.55 1.93
N ARG A 757 43.03 -37.64 1.18
CA ARG A 757 43.28 -39.00 1.67
C ARG A 757 42.17 -39.54 2.58
N ARG A 758 40.99 -38.90 2.61
CA ARG A 758 39.81 -39.36 3.35
C ARG A 758 39.16 -40.52 2.62
N THR A 759 38.55 -41.44 3.36
CA THR A 759 37.76 -42.57 2.86
C THR A 759 36.28 -42.37 3.20
N ALA A 760 35.41 -43.24 2.71
CA ALA A 760 33.99 -43.19 3.06
C ALA A 760 33.76 -43.31 4.58
N ILE A 761 34.57 -44.12 5.29
CA ILE A 761 34.45 -44.29 6.74
C ILE A 761 34.91 -43.05 7.52
N SER A 762 35.94 -42.33 7.05
CA SER A 762 36.36 -41.08 7.70
C SER A 762 35.30 -39.99 7.55
N LEU A 763 34.66 -39.87 6.39
CA LEU A 763 33.58 -38.90 6.15
C LEU A 763 32.31 -39.25 6.95
N ALA A 764 31.98 -40.53 7.05
CA ALA A 764 30.85 -40.98 7.88
C ALA A 764 31.11 -40.74 9.37
N ALA A 765 32.35 -40.92 9.83
CA ALA A 765 32.76 -40.68 11.21
C ALA A 765 32.80 -39.18 11.56
N GLU A 766 33.27 -38.33 10.64
CA GLU A 766 33.24 -36.87 10.75
C GLU A 766 31.83 -36.30 10.86
N ASN A 767 30.85 -36.94 10.22
CA ASN A 767 29.43 -36.57 10.29
C ASN A 767 28.64 -37.32 11.37
N GLY A 768 29.29 -38.23 12.12
CA GLY A 768 28.64 -38.97 13.21
C GLY A 768 27.64 -40.04 12.80
N ASN A 769 27.67 -40.52 11.56
CA ASN A 769 26.70 -41.48 11.05
C ASN A 769 27.04 -42.93 11.42
N ASP A 770 26.58 -43.35 12.60
CA ASP A 770 26.80 -44.69 13.17
C ASP A 770 26.32 -45.81 12.25
N LYS A 771 25.22 -45.59 11.52
CA LYS A 771 24.67 -46.61 10.63
C LYS A 771 25.56 -46.85 9.40
N ILE A 772 26.08 -45.78 8.79
CA ILE A 772 26.99 -45.88 7.64
C ILE A 772 28.33 -46.48 8.09
N VAL A 773 28.85 -46.05 9.24
CA VAL A 773 30.06 -46.64 9.83
C VAL A 773 29.86 -48.15 10.05
N LYS A 774 28.73 -48.56 10.62
CA LYS A 774 28.40 -49.99 10.82
C LYS A 774 28.34 -50.76 9.49
N LEU A 775 27.74 -50.19 8.45
CA LEU A 775 27.69 -50.81 7.12
C LEU A 775 29.08 -50.97 6.53
N LEU A 776 29.90 -49.93 6.53
CA LEU A 776 31.26 -49.97 5.98
C LEU A 776 32.13 -50.98 6.74
N LEU A 777 32.06 -51.01 8.07
CA LEU A 777 32.77 -51.99 8.91
C LEU A 777 32.34 -53.44 8.65
N SER A 778 31.12 -53.68 8.17
CA SER A 778 30.63 -55.03 7.86
C SER A 778 31.17 -55.60 6.54
N THR A 779 31.84 -54.78 5.71
CA THR A 779 32.36 -55.21 4.40
C THR A 779 33.72 -55.93 4.46
N ASP A 780 34.33 -56.04 5.65
CA ASP A 780 35.70 -56.55 5.91
C ASP A 780 36.85 -55.84 5.17
N LYS A 781 36.55 -55.00 4.17
CA LYS A 781 37.51 -54.25 3.34
C LYS A 781 37.86 -52.87 3.91
N ALA A 782 36.97 -52.28 4.72
CA ALA A 782 37.17 -50.95 5.25
C ALA A 782 38.20 -50.94 6.39
N ASP A 783 39.22 -50.06 6.29
CA ASP A 783 40.23 -49.84 7.33
C ASP A 783 39.74 -48.79 8.33
N PRO A 784 39.45 -49.18 9.60
CA PRO A 784 38.94 -48.24 10.59
C PRO A 784 40.01 -47.28 11.14
N ASP A 785 41.29 -47.48 10.80
CA ASP A 785 42.42 -46.59 11.12
C ASP A 785 42.89 -45.76 9.91
N ALA A 786 42.13 -45.75 8.81
CA ALA A 786 42.47 -45.00 7.59
C ALA A 786 42.60 -43.49 7.86
N ALA A 787 43.85 -43.02 7.99
CA ALA A 787 44.15 -41.62 8.27
C ALA A 787 44.04 -40.72 7.02
N ASP A 788 43.52 -39.50 7.22
CA ASP A 788 43.47 -38.44 6.21
C ASP A 788 44.83 -37.74 6.04
N LYS A 789 44.89 -36.67 5.22
CA LYS A 789 46.10 -35.84 5.00
C LYS A 789 46.69 -35.28 6.31
N ASP A 790 45.84 -34.97 7.27
CA ASP A 790 46.21 -34.41 8.57
C ASP A 790 46.56 -35.50 9.61
N GLY A 791 46.57 -36.77 9.20
CA GLY A 791 46.83 -37.89 10.10
C GLY A 791 45.65 -38.22 11.02
N ARG A 792 44.46 -37.64 10.78
CA ARG A 792 43.26 -37.88 11.58
C ARG A 792 42.63 -39.20 11.16
N THR A 793 42.45 -40.12 12.09
CA THR A 793 41.71 -41.37 11.88
C THR A 793 40.21 -41.16 12.07
N PRO A 794 39.34 -42.07 11.57
CA PRO A 794 37.91 -42.03 11.83
C PRO A 794 37.59 -41.93 13.33
N LEU A 795 38.39 -42.57 14.20
CA LEU A 795 38.23 -42.46 15.65
C LEU A 795 38.57 -41.06 16.17
N ILE A 796 39.61 -40.38 15.65
CA ILE A 796 39.93 -39.00 16.02
C ILE A 796 38.79 -38.06 15.59
N LEU A 797 38.27 -38.22 14.37
CA LEU A 797 37.16 -37.41 13.84
C LEU A 797 35.87 -37.61 14.66
N ALA A 798 35.52 -38.87 14.98
CA ALA A 798 34.37 -39.19 15.81
C ALA A 798 34.51 -38.69 17.25
N ALA A 799 35.72 -38.76 17.81
CA ALA A 799 36.04 -38.26 19.14
C ALA A 799 36.09 -36.72 19.20
N GLU A 800 36.51 -36.04 18.14
CA GLU A 800 36.45 -34.57 18.03
C GLU A 800 34.99 -34.07 17.90
N GLY A 801 34.17 -34.78 17.12
CA GLY A 801 32.76 -34.44 16.89
C GLY A 801 31.79 -34.86 18.00
N GLY A 802 32.20 -35.72 18.95
CA GLY A 802 31.34 -36.13 20.06
C GLY A 802 30.40 -37.30 19.73
N PHE A 803 30.71 -38.09 18.71
CA PHE A 803 29.81 -39.13 18.21
C PHE A 803 30.00 -40.46 18.95
N GLU A 804 29.46 -40.53 20.17
CA GLU A 804 29.58 -41.68 21.09
C GLU A 804 29.32 -43.03 20.44
N LYS A 805 28.23 -43.17 19.67
CA LYS A 805 27.88 -44.42 18.99
C LYS A 805 28.88 -44.82 17.92
N VAL A 806 29.42 -43.86 17.17
CA VAL A 806 30.47 -44.11 16.18
C VAL A 806 31.75 -44.56 16.88
N VAL A 807 32.13 -43.88 17.98
CA VAL A 807 33.27 -44.28 18.79
C VAL A 807 33.10 -45.69 19.33
N GLN A 808 31.95 -46.02 19.90
CA GLN A 808 31.65 -47.36 20.38
C GLN A 808 31.78 -48.41 19.26
N LEU A 809 31.16 -48.17 18.10
CA LEU A 809 31.22 -49.07 16.94
C LEU A 809 32.65 -49.28 16.44
N LEU A 810 33.47 -48.23 16.39
CA LEU A 810 34.88 -48.32 16.00
C LEU A 810 35.68 -49.11 17.04
N LEU A 811 35.47 -48.85 18.34
CA LEU A 811 36.14 -49.56 19.44
C LEU A 811 35.76 -51.04 19.50
N ASP A 812 34.51 -51.40 19.22
CA ASP A 812 34.02 -52.79 19.24
C ASP A 812 34.69 -53.69 18.19
N THR A 813 35.30 -53.10 17.15
CA THR A 813 36.01 -53.88 16.11
C THR A 813 37.29 -54.55 16.62
N ASN A 814 37.86 -54.09 17.74
CA ASN A 814 39.19 -54.47 18.27
C ASN A 814 40.37 -54.33 17.28
N LYS A 815 40.15 -53.73 16.11
CA LYS A 815 41.18 -53.46 15.09
C LYS A 815 41.73 -52.03 15.18
N VAL A 816 41.02 -51.14 15.87
CA VAL A 816 41.33 -49.69 15.97
C VAL A 816 42.40 -49.39 17.01
N ASN A 817 43.39 -48.59 16.62
CA ASN A 817 44.45 -48.12 17.51
C ASN A 817 44.13 -46.77 18.16
N THR A 818 43.78 -46.79 19.46
CA THR A 818 43.43 -45.61 20.25
C THR A 818 44.58 -44.65 20.55
N SER A 819 45.82 -45.06 20.25
CA SER A 819 47.03 -44.27 20.52
C SER A 819 47.55 -43.48 19.31
N LEU A 820 46.95 -43.67 18.12
CA LEU A 820 47.33 -42.93 16.92
C LEU A 820 47.15 -41.42 17.15
N LYS A 821 48.11 -40.66 16.63
CA LYS A 821 48.16 -39.21 16.74
C LYS A 821 47.98 -38.61 15.36
N ASP A 822 47.21 -37.53 15.28
CA ASP A 822 47.21 -36.69 14.09
C ASP A 822 48.54 -35.91 13.95
N ASN A 823 48.71 -35.18 12.84
CA ASN A 823 49.89 -34.39 12.57
C ASN A 823 50.13 -33.25 13.59
N ARG A 824 49.12 -32.93 14.41
CA ARG A 824 49.22 -31.97 15.53
C ARG A 824 49.52 -32.65 16.87
N GLY A 825 49.77 -33.96 16.87
CA GLY A 825 50.07 -34.76 18.05
C GLY A 825 48.85 -35.14 18.90
N ARG A 826 47.62 -34.91 18.42
CA ARG A 826 46.38 -35.16 19.14
C ARG A 826 45.95 -36.63 19.00
N THR A 827 45.71 -37.29 20.12
CA THR A 827 45.06 -38.61 20.19
C THR A 827 43.53 -38.46 20.23
N PRO A 828 42.74 -39.52 19.92
CA PRO A 828 41.29 -39.52 20.11
C PRO A 828 40.87 -39.04 21.51
N LEU A 829 41.57 -39.49 22.56
CA LEU A 829 41.30 -39.08 23.94
C LEU A 829 41.52 -37.58 24.14
N SER A 830 42.63 -37.04 23.63
CA SER A 830 42.91 -35.59 23.74
C SER A 830 41.92 -34.74 22.95
N SER A 831 41.44 -35.22 21.80
CA SER A 831 40.42 -34.54 20.98
C SER A 831 39.05 -34.57 21.66
N ALA A 832 38.64 -35.70 22.25
CA ALA A 832 37.39 -35.79 23.03
C ALA A 832 37.45 -34.91 24.29
N ALA A 833 38.59 -34.93 25.01
CA ALA A 833 38.78 -34.12 26.21
C ALA A 833 38.79 -32.61 25.90
N LYS A 834 39.46 -32.20 24.81
CA LYS A 834 39.48 -30.79 24.36
C LYS A 834 38.07 -30.28 24.02
N ASN A 835 37.24 -31.11 23.42
CA ASN A 835 35.88 -30.74 22.99
C ASN A 835 34.80 -31.06 24.04
N GLY A 836 35.17 -31.56 25.23
CA GLY A 836 34.26 -31.77 26.36
C GLY A 836 33.35 -32.99 26.24
N HIS A 837 33.71 -33.99 25.44
CA HIS A 837 32.89 -35.19 25.21
C HIS A 837 33.12 -36.25 26.29
N GLU A 838 32.57 -36.02 27.48
CA GLU A 838 32.84 -36.81 28.71
C GLU A 838 32.59 -38.31 28.56
N ALA A 839 31.49 -38.72 27.91
CA ALA A 839 31.20 -40.14 27.69
C ALA A 839 32.26 -40.82 26.80
N ILE A 840 32.75 -40.13 25.78
CA ILE A 840 33.83 -40.61 24.91
C ILE A 840 35.15 -40.65 25.66
N VAL A 841 35.41 -39.65 26.52
CA VAL A 841 36.57 -39.65 27.41
C VAL A 841 36.52 -40.86 28.34
N SER A 842 35.37 -41.19 28.94
CA SER A 842 35.22 -42.40 29.76
C SER A 842 35.46 -43.67 28.94
N MET A 843 34.81 -43.82 27.79
CA MET A 843 34.97 -45.00 26.90
C MET A 843 36.43 -45.20 26.44
N LEU A 844 37.12 -44.11 26.12
CA LEU A 844 38.53 -44.15 25.72
C LEU A 844 39.49 -44.27 26.92
N ALA A 845 39.13 -43.72 28.08
CA ALA A 845 39.92 -43.79 29.32
C ALA A 845 39.85 -45.18 29.95
N GLU A 846 38.69 -45.82 30.01
CA GLU A 846 38.54 -47.21 30.47
C GLU A 846 39.40 -48.18 29.64
N ARG A 847 39.56 -47.90 28.33
CA ARG A 847 40.45 -48.66 27.44
C ARG A 847 41.94 -48.28 27.58
N ASN A 848 42.24 -47.08 28.08
CA ASN A 848 43.60 -46.54 28.30
C ASN A 848 44.05 -46.56 29.78
N GLU A 849 43.23 -47.03 30.73
CA GLU A 849 43.48 -47.05 32.19
C GLU A 849 44.72 -47.86 32.60
N LEU A 850 45.22 -48.72 31.68
CA LEU A 850 46.52 -49.38 31.82
C LEU A 850 47.74 -48.43 31.70
N SER A 851 47.55 -47.17 31.27
CA SER A 851 48.59 -46.13 31.07
C SER A 851 48.31 -44.84 31.88
N PHE A 852 47.13 -44.70 32.49
CA PHE A 852 46.64 -43.49 33.15
C PHE A 852 47.47 -43.05 34.38
N GLN A 853 48.18 -43.98 35.03
CA GLN A 853 49.02 -43.67 36.20
C GLN A 853 50.20 -42.72 35.88
N ASP A 854 50.68 -42.70 34.63
CA ASP A 854 51.78 -41.82 34.22
C ASP A 854 51.30 -40.41 33.79
N LEU A 855 50.08 -40.27 33.27
CA LEU A 855 49.49 -38.96 32.92
C LEU A 855 49.02 -38.16 34.14
N GLN A 856 48.67 -38.84 35.23
CA GLN A 856 48.20 -38.20 36.46
C GLN A 856 49.28 -37.32 37.13
N ARG A 857 50.57 -37.56 36.84
CA ARG A 857 51.69 -36.73 37.34
C ARG A 857 51.97 -35.46 36.52
N GLN A 858 51.43 -35.32 35.30
CA GLN A 858 51.63 -34.12 34.48
C GLN A 858 50.47 -33.10 34.57
N ILE A 859 49.32 -33.48 35.13
CA ILE A 859 48.12 -32.61 35.22
C ILE A 859 48.13 -31.66 36.43
N LEU A 860 49.06 -31.82 37.38
CA LEU A 860 49.23 -30.89 38.51
C LEU A 860 50.00 -29.60 38.17
N ALA A 861 50.24 -29.31 36.88
CA ALA A 861 50.71 -28.00 36.42
C ALA A 861 49.57 -27.28 35.68
N PRO A 862 49.27 -26.01 36.01
CA PRO A 862 48.16 -25.28 35.39
C PRO A 862 48.46 -25.05 33.90
N PRO A 863 47.52 -25.39 32.98
CA PRO A 863 47.76 -25.22 31.54
C PRO A 863 47.59 -23.75 31.15
N LYS A 864 48.61 -23.21 30.48
CA LYS A 864 48.55 -21.95 29.73
C LYS A 864 47.92 -22.22 28.37
N HIS A 865 46.75 -21.64 28.11
CA HIS A 865 46.29 -21.04 26.84
C HIS A 865 44.76 -20.79 26.93
N GLU A 866 44.37 -19.63 27.48
CA GLU A 866 43.00 -19.10 27.50
C GLU A 866 42.82 -18.02 26.39
N ASP A 867 43.15 -18.31 25.12
CA ASP A 867 43.15 -17.29 24.06
C ASP A 867 41.79 -17.11 23.33
N PHE A 868 40.71 -17.76 23.76
CA PHE A 868 39.41 -17.72 23.05
C PHE A 868 38.25 -17.02 23.80
N LEU A 869 38.35 -16.82 25.12
CA LEU A 869 37.37 -16.06 25.89
C LEU A 869 37.81 -14.60 25.94
N ASN A 870 37.12 -13.74 25.21
CA ASN A 870 37.37 -12.29 25.28
C ASN A 870 36.65 -11.70 26.50
N ILE A 871 37.29 -11.78 27.67
CA ILE A 871 36.76 -11.24 28.91
C ILE A 871 36.77 -9.71 28.83
N ARG A 872 35.61 -9.11 29.03
CA ARG A 872 35.41 -7.65 29.06
C ARG A 872 35.08 -7.20 30.47
N ASP A 873 35.54 -6.01 30.83
CA ASP A 873 35.31 -5.40 32.13
C ASP A 873 34.02 -4.56 32.15
N GLU A 874 33.73 -3.98 33.32
CA GLU A 874 32.56 -3.11 33.55
C GLU A 874 32.61 -1.85 32.69
N ASP A 875 33.78 -1.22 32.57
CA ASP A 875 33.99 0.00 31.78
C ASP A 875 33.65 -0.20 30.30
N TYR A 876 33.99 -1.37 29.74
CA TYR A 876 33.60 -1.73 28.38
C TYR A 876 32.08 -1.76 28.22
N PHE A 877 31.35 -2.43 29.12
CA PHE A 877 29.90 -2.55 28.99
C PHE A 877 29.16 -1.25 29.31
N ASP A 878 29.68 -0.42 30.22
CA ASP A 878 29.19 0.95 30.43
C ASP A 878 29.26 1.75 29.11
N HIS A 879 30.43 1.72 28.44
CA HIS A 879 30.61 2.41 27.16
C HIS A 879 29.68 1.88 26.07
N ARG A 880 29.55 0.56 25.93
CA ARG A 880 28.67 -0.05 24.91
C ARG A 880 27.19 0.24 25.17
N CYS A 881 26.75 0.27 26.43
CA CYS A 881 25.40 0.71 26.79
C CYS A 881 25.17 2.19 26.47
N GLN A 882 26.17 3.04 26.71
CA GLN A 882 26.12 4.45 26.35
C GLN A 882 26.03 4.66 24.83
N GLU A 883 26.80 3.92 24.03
CA GLU A 883 26.74 3.95 22.56
C GLU A 883 25.36 3.54 22.05
N LEU A 884 24.82 2.40 22.53
CA LEU A 884 23.49 1.92 22.18
C LEU A 884 22.41 2.97 22.49
N PHE A 885 22.46 3.56 23.69
CA PHE A 885 21.50 4.58 24.09
C PHE A 885 21.59 5.84 23.22
N SER A 886 22.81 6.29 22.91
CA SER A 886 23.05 7.44 22.03
C SER A 886 22.52 7.18 20.61
N ASN A 887 22.83 6.02 20.03
CA ASN A 887 22.42 5.65 18.68
C ASN A 887 20.90 5.53 18.57
N LEU A 888 20.24 4.94 19.57
CA LEU A 888 18.78 4.90 19.65
C LEU A 888 18.17 6.30 19.70
N ARG A 889 18.64 7.17 20.59
CA ARG A 889 18.14 8.56 20.70
C ARG A 889 18.35 9.36 19.42
N GLN A 890 19.50 9.20 18.75
CA GLN A 890 19.76 9.86 17.47
C GLN A 890 18.82 9.36 16.38
N TRP A 891 18.55 8.05 16.34
CA TRP A 891 17.60 7.48 15.39
C TRP A 891 16.18 8.02 15.64
N ILE A 892 15.72 8.04 16.90
CA ILE A 892 14.40 8.57 17.28
C ILE A 892 14.28 10.06 16.98
N LEU A 893 15.36 10.82 17.21
CA LEU A 893 15.42 12.23 16.83
C LEU A 893 15.19 12.40 15.33
N ARG A 894 15.84 11.59 14.48
CA ARG A 894 15.64 11.61 13.02
C ARG A 894 14.23 11.20 12.63
N PHE A 895 13.74 10.09 13.18
CA PHE A 895 12.37 9.57 12.97
C PHE A 895 11.31 10.64 13.30
N SER A 896 11.40 11.26 14.48
CA SER A 896 10.49 12.33 14.88
C SER A 896 10.64 13.56 13.99
N LYS A 897 11.88 13.98 13.66
CA LYS A 897 12.15 15.19 12.87
C LYS A 897 11.55 15.13 11.46
N PHE A 898 11.65 13.98 10.79
CA PHE A 898 11.03 13.80 9.47
C PHE A 898 9.50 13.91 9.48
N SER A 899 8.91 13.82 10.68
CA SER A 899 7.48 13.89 10.94
C SER A 899 7.10 15.07 11.85
N ASP A 900 7.96 16.09 11.99
CA ASP A 900 7.71 17.24 12.90
C ASP A 900 6.52 18.11 12.46
N MET A 901 6.06 17.99 11.22
CA MET A 901 4.86 18.66 10.71
C MET A 901 3.57 17.84 10.86
N ARG A 902 3.66 16.61 11.39
CA ARG A 902 2.52 15.71 11.63
C ARG A 902 2.24 15.58 13.14
N ALA A 903 0.95 15.58 13.49
CA ALA A 903 0.51 15.24 14.84
C ALA A 903 0.69 13.74 15.06
N ALA A 904 1.13 13.35 16.27
CA ALA A 904 1.07 11.95 16.68
C ALA A 904 -0.39 11.59 16.97
N ARG A 905 -0.78 10.34 16.66
CA ARG A 905 -2.08 9.80 17.05
C ARG A 905 -2.14 9.68 18.57
N LEU A 906 -3.27 10.07 19.14
CA LEU A 906 -3.55 9.93 20.56
C LEU A 906 -3.95 8.49 20.88
N THR A 907 -3.87 8.09 22.15
CA THR A 907 -4.30 6.76 22.61
C THR A 907 -5.74 6.43 22.18
N SER A 908 -6.63 7.42 22.14
CA SER A 908 -8.02 7.26 21.67
C SER A 908 -8.17 6.98 20.16
N GLU A 909 -7.14 7.27 19.36
CA GLU A 909 -7.15 7.11 17.89
C GLU A 909 -6.46 5.83 17.43
N ILE A 910 -5.85 5.08 18.37
CA ILE A 910 -5.13 3.84 18.10
C ILE A 910 -6.08 2.66 18.39
N SER A 911 -6.21 1.73 17.44
CA SER A 911 -7.11 0.58 17.57
C SER A 911 -6.46 -0.66 18.22
N ASP A 912 -5.13 -0.68 18.38
CA ASP A 912 -4.37 -1.81 18.95
C ASP A 912 -4.14 -1.60 20.45
N GLU A 913 -4.85 -2.38 21.28
CA GLU A 913 -4.75 -2.35 22.74
C GLU A 913 -3.30 -2.58 23.23
N LYS A 914 -2.49 -3.39 22.53
CA LYS A 914 -1.10 -3.64 22.96
C LYS A 914 -0.20 -2.42 22.80
N ILE A 915 -0.50 -1.55 21.85
CA ILE A 915 0.25 -0.30 21.65
C ILE A 915 -0.14 0.70 22.73
N ILE A 916 -1.44 0.76 23.07
CA ILE A 916 -1.95 1.57 24.18
C ILE A 916 -1.30 1.13 25.50
N ASP A 917 -1.33 -0.17 25.82
CA ASP A 917 -0.69 -0.72 27.02
C ASP A 917 0.81 -0.35 27.08
N ARG A 918 1.53 -0.41 25.96
CA ARG A 918 2.94 -0.02 25.90
C ARG A 918 3.16 1.47 26.14
N LEU A 919 2.25 2.33 25.70
CA LEU A 919 2.32 3.78 25.92
C LEU A 919 2.01 4.13 27.38
N ASP A 920 0.98 3.51 27.96
CA ASP A 920 0.60 3.75 29.36
C ASP A 920 1.66 3.26 30.34
N ASN A 921 2.33 2.15 30.02
CA ASN A 921 3.42 1.60 30.84
C ASN A 921 4.71 2.46 30.82
N VAL A 922 4.81 3.48 29.96
CA VAL A 922 5.98 4.37 29.88
C VAL A 922 5.96 5.45 30.97
N ILE A 923 4.77 5.86 31.42
CA ILE A 923 4.59 6.98 32.34
C ILE A 923 4.42 6.47 33.78
N LEU A 924 5.38 6.78 34.64
CA LEU A 924 5.45 6.30 36.03
C LEU A 924 4.86 7.28 37.06
N ASP A 925 4.60 8.53 36.69
CA ASP A 925 4.05 9.56 37.59
C ASP A 925 2.51 9.69 37.50
N GLY A 926 1.86 8.82 36.71
CA GLY A 926 0.41 8.82 36.49
C GLY A 926 -0.10 9.97 35.60
N SER A 927 0.81 10.68 34.92
CA SER A 927 0.42 11.68 33.92
C SER A 927 -0.13 11.03 32.66
N ASP A 928 -1.01 11.72 31.95
CA ASP A 928 -1.54 11.26 30.66
C ASP A 928 -0.44 11.30 29.58
N VAL A 929 -0.16 10.15 28.97
CA VAL A 929 0.85 9.98 27.92
C VAL A 929 0.56 10.83 26.68
N ASP A 930 -0.71 11.10 26.38
CA ASP A 930 -1.14 11.90 25.22
C ASP A 930 -0.66 13.36 25.32
N THR A 931 -0.51 13.88 26.54
CA THR A 931 0.06 15.21 26.78
C THR A 931 1.50 15.32 26.26
N TYR A 932 2.25 14.21 26.27
CA TYR A 932 3.64 14.15 25.80
C TYR A 932 3.71 13.86 24.30
N LEU A 933 2.81 13.01 23.77
CA LEU A 933 2.73 12.72 22.34
C LEU A 933 2.38 13.97 21.50
N CYS A 934 1.58 14.88 22.07
CA CYS A 934 1.24 16.16 21.46
C CYS A 934 2.44 17.12 21.33
N ASP A 935 3.43 17.01 22.23
CA ASP A 935 4.61 17.87 22.24
C ASP A 935 5.71 17.28 21.33
N ARG A 936 6.12 18.07 20.33
CA ARG A 936 7.07 17.63 19.29
C ARG A 936 8.43 17.22 19.82
N VAL A 937 8.82 17.74 20.98
CA VAL A 937 10.10 17.42 21.63
C VAL A 937 9.90 16.29 22.62
N ARG A 938 8.90 16.40 23.52
CA ARG A 938 8.70 15.42 24.61
C ARG A 938 8.22 14.05 24.12
N ARG A 939 7.55 13.96 22.96
CA ARG A 939 7.18 12.66 22.36
C ARG A 939 8.39 11.77 22.05
N ARG A 940 9.56 12.36 21.86
CA ARG A 940 10.82 11.63 21.58
C ARG A 940 11.24 10.81 22.80
N ASP A 941 10.97 11.30 24.00
CA ASP A 941 11.28 10.59 25.25
C ASP A 941 10.37 9.36 25.41
N VAL A 942 9.08 9.52 25.09
CA VAL A 942 8.11 8.41 25.04
C VAL A 942 8.53 7.35 24.02
N PHE A 943 8.86 7.76 22.80
CA PHE A 943 9.35 6.84 21.76
C PHE A 943 10.65 6.13 22.15
N THR A 944 11.54 6.81 22.89
CA THR A 944 12.79 6.23 23.39
C THR A 944 12.51 5.12 24.40
N SER A 945 11.62 5.36 25.35
CA SER A 945 11.20 4.36 26.32
C SER A 945 10.50 3.17 25.67
N VAL A 946 9.56 3.40 24.74
CA VAL A 946 8.86 2.33 24.01
C VAL A 946 9.83 1.46 23.22
N ALA A 947 10.71 2.08 22.42
CA ALA A 947 11.68 1.35 21.61
C ALA A 947 12.66 0.56 22.47
N MET A 948 13.16 1.14 23.57
CA MET A 948 14.09 0.47 24.47
C MET A 948 13.41 -0.68 25.24
N SER A 949 12.14 -0.52 25.63
CA SER A 949 11.35 -1.58 26.26
C SER A 949 11.13 -2.76 25.31
N MET A 950 10.88 -2.50 24.03
CA MET A 950 10.78 -3.53 23.00
C MET A 950 12.13 -4.23 22.74
N LEU A 951 13.24 -3.47 22.70
CA LEU A 951 14.59 -4.07 22.61
C LEU A 951 14.88 -4.96 23.82
N TRP A 952 14.52 -4.51 25.03
CA TRP A 952 14.66 -5.33 26.23
C TRP A 952 13.86 -6.63 26.10
N GLU A 953 12.56 -6.53 25.80
CA GLU A 953 11.63 -7.66 25.70
C GLU A 953 12.07 -8.67 24.64
N PHE A 954 12.43 -8.22 23.44
CA PHE A 954 12.73 -9.12 22.33
C PHE A 954 14.18 -9.61 22.31
N VAL A 955 15.13 -8.79 22.77
CA VAL A 955 16.56 -9.06 22.71
C VAL A 955 17.11 -9.51 24.08
N PHE A 956 17.08 -8.63 25.09
CA PHE A 956 17.81 -8.85 26.34
C PHE A 956 17.18 -9.89 27.28
N THR A 957 15.89 -10.22 27.14
CA THR A 957 15.25 -11.33 27.88
C THR A 957 15.70 -12.72 27.39
N ARG A 958 16.30 -12.81 26.20
CA ARG A 958 16.69 -14.08 25.62
C ARG A 958 17.96 -14.60 26.28
N TYR A 959 18.01 -15.92 26.49
CA TYR A 959 19.20 -16.58 27.05
C TYR A 959 20.42 -16.42 26.12
N LEU A 960 20.20 -16.66 24.83
CA LEU A 960 21.07 -16.27 23.73
C LEU A 960 20.16 -15.90 22.55
N PHE A 961 20.36 -14.73 21.97
CA PHE A 961 19.53 -14.24 20.84
C PHE A 961 19.86 -15.02 19.55
N GLY A 962 18.86 -15.27 18.70
CA GLY A 962 18.98 -16.07 17.48
C GLY A 962 19.04 -17.59 17.65
N LEU A 963 18.81 -18.09 18.86
CA LEU A 963 18.51 -19.51 19.09
C LEU A 963 17.00 -19.74 19.17
N ASP A 964 16.56 -20.90 18.68
CA ASP A 964 15.18 -21.33 18.78
C ASP A 964 14.74 -21.54 20.25
N ARG A 965 13.43 -21.62 20.48
CA ARG A 965 12.88 -21.73 21.83
C ARG A 965 13.31 -23.03 22.54
N GLU A 966 13.36 -24.14 21.82
CA GLU A 966 13.63 -25.46 22.39
C GLU A 966 15.09 -25.57 22.83
N THR A 967 16.03 -25.14 21.99
CA THR A 967 17.47 -25.14 22.31
C THR A 967 17.78 -24.23 23.51
N ARG A 968 17.15 -23.06 23.61
CA ARG A 968 17.31 -22.17 24.78
C ARG A 968 16.78 -22.80 26.07
N GLN A 969 15.64 -23.48 26.00
CA GLN A 969 15.09 -24.18 27.17
C GLN A 969 15.98 -25.35 27.60
N LYS A 970 16.53 -26.10 26.64
CA LYS A 970 17.51 -27.17 26.91
C LYS A 970 18.78 -26.60 27.57
N LEU A 971 19.36 -25.54 27.04
CA LEU A 971 20.55 -24.90 27.62
C LEU A 971 20.31 -24.39 29.05
N LYS A 972 19.17 -23.73 29.30
CA LYS A 972 18.79 -23.31 30.66
C LYS A 972 18.57 -24.49 31.60
N SER A 973 17.97 -25.58 31.11
CA SER A 973 17.79 -26.80 31.89
C SER A 973 19.12 -27.45 32.23
N LEU A 974 20.07 -27.48 31.28
CA LEU A 974 21.40 -28.03 31.48
C LEU A 974 22.20 -27.21 32.50
N GLU A 975 22.19 -25.88 32.40
CA GLU A 975 22.84 -25.01 33.38
C GLU A 975 22.33 -25.28 34.81
N LYS A 976 21.01 -25.46 34.97
CA LYS A 976 20.37 -25.76 36.26
C LYS A 976 20.73 -27.15 36.82
N GLN A 977 21.08 -28.09 35.95
CA GLN A 977 21.44 -29.47 36.32
C GLN A 977 22.93 -29.63 36.68
N LEU A 978 23.78 -28.65 36.35
CA LEU A 978 25.20 -28.69 36.70
C LEU A 978 25.41 -28.55 38.21
N VAL A 979 26.22 -29.45 38.79
CA VAL A 979 26.59 -29.43 40.20
C VAL A 979 28.09 -29.12 40.31
N GLY A 980 28.43 -27.97 40.91
CA GLY A 980 29.82 -27.53 41.07
C GLY A 980 29.92 -26.15 41.73
N PRO A 981 31.14 -25.65 41.99
CA PRO A 981 31.33 -24.30 42.50
C PRO A 981 30.76 -23.27 41.48
N PRO A 982 30.11 -22.18 41.93
CA PRO A 982 29.46 -21.20 41.04
C PRO A 982 30.38 -20.65 39.92
N SER A 983 31.67 -20.51 40.21
CA SER A 983 32.68 -20.07 39.24
C SER A 983 32.91 -21.06 38.10
N ALA A 984 32.74 -22.37 38.33
CA ALA A 984 32.82 -23.39 37.29
C ALA A 984 31.56 -23.41 36.41
N ILE A 985 30.38 -23.23 37.00
CA ILE A 985 29.10 -23.16 36.26
C ILE A 985 29.07 -21.90 35.38
N ARG A 986 29.47 -20.75 35.92
CA ARG A 986 29.61 -19.49 35.18
C ARG A 986 30.64 -19.58 34.05
N ARG A 987 31.77 -20.26 34.28
CA ARG A 987 32.77 -20.52 33.25
C ARG A 987 32.23 -21.40 32.14
N TRP A 988 31.52 -22.47 32.49
CA TRP A 988 30.85 -23.33 31.52
C TRP A 988 29.87 -22.52 30.68
N ARG A 989 29.00 -21.70 31.30
CA ARG A 989 28.06 -20.82 30.60
C ARG A 989 28.78 -19.92 29.60
N ALA A 990 29.80 -19.19 30.05
CA ALA A 990 30.56 -18.26 29.22
C ALA A 990 31.19 -18.96 28.00
N THR A 991 31.83 -20.11 28.22
CA THR A 991 32.44 -20.92 27.15
C THR A 991 31.39 -21.44 26.16
N THR A 992 30.31 -22.04 26.65
CA THR A 992 29.25 -22.61 25.80
C THR A 992 28.57 -21.54 24.97
N LEU A 993 28.20 -20.40 25.56
CA LEU A 993 27.53 -19.32 24.85
C LEU A 993 28.44 -18.64 23.81
N THR A 994 29.72 -18.45 24.13
CA THR A 994 30.72 -17.92 23.18
C THR A 994 30.90 -18.84 21.97
N LEU A 995 31.00 -20.16 22.19
CA LEU A 995 31.16 -21.13 21.10
C LEU A 995 29.89 -21.22 20.24
N LEU A 996 28.71 -21.15 20.86
CA LEU A 996 27.43 -21.17 20.14
C LEU A 996 27.20 -19.89 19.33
N SER A 997 27.55 -18.72 19.86
CA SER A 997 27.39 -17.45 19.15
C SER A 997 28.27 -17.33 17.91
N ASN A 998 29.37 -18.07 17.87
CA ASN A 998 30.33 -18.07 16.76
C ASN A 998 29.98 -19.07 15.64
N ARG A 999 28.87 -19.82 15.77
CA ARG A 999 28.41 -20.72 14.69
C ARG A 999 27.71 -19.93 13.60
N ASP A 1000 28.05 -20.19 12.34
CA ASP A 1000 27.47 -19.51 11.17
C ASP A 1000 25.94 -19.65 11.11
N SER A 1001 25.39 -20.82 11.49
CA SER A 1001 23.94 -21.05 11.53
C SER A 1001 23.23 -20.14 12.54
N VAL A 1002 23.87 -19.89 13.69
CA VAL A 1002 23.33 -19.00 14.72
C VAL A 1002 23.49 -17.54 14.30
N GLN A 1003 24.60 -17.18 13.65
CA GLN A 1003 24.80 -15.82 13.12
C GLN A 1003 23.75 -15.45 12.05
N ASN A 1004 23.49 -16.34 11.09
CA ASN A 1004 22.47 -16.12 10.07
C ASN A 1004 21.06 -15.98 10.69
N GLN A 1005 20.73 -16.79 11.69
CA GLN A 1005 19.45 -16.70 12.37
C GLN A 1005 19.34 -15.41 13.20
N ARG A 1006 20.43 -14.97 13.86
CA ARG A 1006 20.49 -13.70 14.58
C ARG A 1006 20.20 -12.51 13.66
N ASP A 1007 20.81 -12.49 12.47
CA ASP A 1007 20.58 -11.41 11.50
C ASP A 1007 19.12 -11.40 11.00
N HIS A 1008 18.51 -12.57 10.82
CA HIS A 1008 17.10 -12.68 10.47
C HIS A 1008 16.18 -12.18 11.59
N ASP A 1009 16.37 -12.68 12.81
CA ASP A 1009 15.58 -12.29 13.98
C ASP A 1009 15.75 -10.79 14.31
N ALA A 1010 16.96 -10.23 14.13
CA ALA A 1010 17.22 -8.81 14.34
C ALA A 1010 16.45 -7.92 13.36
N ARG A 1011 16.34 -8.31 12.09
CA ARG A 1011 15.50 -7.60 11.11
C ARG A 1011 14.03 -7.61 11.54
N ALA A 1012 13.51 -8.75 11.97
CA ALA A 1012 12.12 -8.86 12.44
C ALA A 1012 11.84 -7.96 13.65
N VAL A 1013 12.77 -7.86 14.61
CA VAL A 1013 12.65 -6.94 15.75
C VAL A 1013 12.64 -5.48 15.28
N SER A 1014 13.53 -5.11 14.34
CA SER A 1014 13.57 -3.75 13.80
C SER A 1014 12.27 -3.35 13.10
N GLU A 1015 11.69 -4.26 12.32
CA GLU A 1015 10.39 -4.05 11.65
C GLU A 1015 9.26 -3.88 12.66
N SER A 1016 9.23 -4.69 13.72
CA SER A 1016 8.21 -4.60 14.77
C SER A 1016 8.27 -3.27 15.53
N ILE A 1017 9.46 -2.80 15.89
CA ILE A 1017 9.65 -1.49 16.53
C ILE A 1017 9.21 -0.38 15.58
N PHE A 1018 9.62 -0.44 14.31
CA PHE A 1018 9.24 0.55 13.31
C PHE A 1018 7.73 0.63 13.10
N GLN A 1019 7.05 -0.51 12.93
CA GLN A 1019 5.60 -0.57 12.76
C GLN A 1019 4.86 0.00 13.97
N THR A 1020 5.32 -0.30 15.19
CA THR A 1020 4.72 0.22 16.42
C THR A 1020 4.81 1.74 16.48
N LEU A 1021 5.99 2.31 16.18
CA LEU A 1021 6.17 3.76 16.15
C LEU A 1021 5.43 4.42 14.98
N CYS A 1022 5.36 3.79 13.81
CA CYS A 1022 4.60 4.29 12.66
C CYS A 1022 3.08 4.29 12.88
N ALA A 1023 2.56 3.36 13.68
CA ALA A 1023 1.16 3.35 14.09
C ALA A 1023 0.80 4.62 14.88
N ILE A 1024 1.76 5.18 15.63
CA ILE A 1024 1.61 6.40 16.43
C ILE A 1024 1.94 7.65 15.61
N LEU A 1025 3.06 7.65 14.89
CA LEU A 1025 3.53 8.77 14.08
C LEU A 1025 4.02 8.27 12.69
N PRO A 1026 3.16 8.27 11.67
CA PRO A 1026 3.53 7.75 10.36
C PRO A 1026 4.53 8.69 9.66
N PRO A 1027 5.71 8.20 9.23
CA PRO A 1027 6.69 8.99 8.49
C PRO A 1027 6.28 9.22 7.02
N PRO A 1028 6.99 10.08 6.27
CA PRO A 1028 6.83 10.21 4.82
C PRO A 1028 7.26 8.93 4.09
N SER A 1029 6.45 8.44 3.15
CA SER A 1029 6.63 7.13 2.49
C SER A 1029 7.94 6.98 1.72
N ASN A 1030 8.55 8.09 1.27
CA ASN A 1030 9.82 8.08 0.56
C ASN A 1030 11.05 7.86 1.48
N LEU A 1031 10.90 7.96 2.81
CA LEU A 1031 11.99 7.83 3.79
C LEU A 1031 11.88 6.56 4.65
N GLU A 1032 10.83 5.77 4.48
CA GLU A 1032 10.57 4.57 5.29
C GLU A 1032 11.71 3.54 5.18
N SER A 1033 12.18 3.25 3.96
CA SER A 1033 13.26 2.28 3.74
C SER A 1033 14.58 2.68 4.41
N GLN A 1034 14.92 3.98 4.40
CA GLN A 1034 16.12 4.52 5.05
C GLN A 1034 16.01 4.45 6.58
N LEU A 1035 14.82 4.74 7.12
CA LEU A 1035 14.57 4.67 8.57
C LEU A 1035 14.62 3.23 9.08
N VAL A 1036 14.04 2.27 8.36
CA VAL A 1036 14.11 0.84 8.72
C VAL A 1036 15.55 0.32 8.64
N SER A 1037 16.30 0.64 7.58
CA SER A 1037 17.69 0.23 7.45
C SER A 1037 18.57 0.79 8.58
N SER A 1038 18.40 2.06 8.93
CA SER A 1038 19.14 2.65 10.06
C SER A 1038 18.71 2.10 11.43
N LEU A 1039 17.44 1.74 11.61
CA LEU A 1039 16.96 1.07 12.84
C LEU A 1039 17.51 -0.35 12.97
N SER A 1040 17.65 -1.06 11.84
CA SER A 1040 18.26 -2.39 11.80
C SER A 1040 19.69 -2.35 12.33
N GLN A 1041 20.44 -1.26 12.12
CA GLN A 1041 21.78 -1.11 12.67
C GLN A 1041 21.78 -0.93 14.20
N VAL A 1042 20.87 -0.12 14.74
CA VAL A 1042 20.69 0.05 16.20
C VAL A 1042 20.27 -1.28 16.85
N THR A 1043 19.39 -2.04 16.18
CA THR A 1043 18.93 -3.34 16.66
C THR A 1043 20.07 -4.37 16.64
N LYS A 1044 20.92 -4.34 15.61
CA LYS A 1044 22.11 -5.19 15.53
C LYS A 1044 23.08 -4.92 16.68
N GLU A 1045 23.33 -3.65 16.99
CA GLU A 1045 24.16 -3.26 18.14
C GLU A 1045 23.58 -3.77 19.47
N ALA A 1046 22.26 -3.63 19.68
CA ALA A 1046 21.59 -4.18 20.87
C ALA A 1046 21.78 -5.70 20.99
N VAL A 1047 21.66 -6.42 19.86
CA VAL A 1047 21.87 -7.87 19.79
C VAL A 1047 23.32 -8.25 20.08
N GLU A 1048 24.29 -7.49 19.58
CA GLU A 1048 25.71 -7.70 19.86
C GLU A 1048 26.01 -7.54 21.35
N VAL A 1049 25.60 -6.40 21.95
CA VAL A 1049 25.79 -6.13 23.38
C VAL A 1049 25.13 -7.22 24.24
N SER A 1050 23.90 -7.62 23.91
CA SER A 1050 23.21 -8.69 24.64
C SER A 1050 23.97 -10.02 24.57
N VAL A 1051 24.57 -10.37 23.44
CA VAL A 1051 25.33 -11.63 23.31
C VAL A 1051 26.65 -11.53 24.05
N GLU A 1052 27.36 -10.42 23.93
CA GLU A 1052 28.62 -10.20 24.64
C GLU A 1052 28.44 -10.26 26.16
N MET A 1053 27.38 -9.64 26.70
CA MET A 1053 27.01 -9.69 28.11
C MET A 1053 26.76 -11.12 28.60
N ARG A 1054 26.05 -11.93 27.81
CA ARG A 1054 25.71 -13.33 28.17
C ARG A 1054 26.91 -14.27 28.08
N SER A 1055 27.89 -13.93 27.24
CA SER A 1055 29.11 -14.71 27.03
C SER A 1055 30.24 -14.43 28.04
N GLN A 1056 30.03 -13.51 28.99
CA GLN A 1056 31.00 -13.26 30.07
C GLN A 1056 30.93 -14.31 31.19
N LYS A 1057 32.05 -14.47 31.90
CA LYS A 1057 32.13 -15.28 33.13
C LYS A 1057 31.28 -14.63 34.24
N ALA A 1058 31.35 -13.31 34.40
CA ALA A 1058 30.40 -12.58 35.23
C ALA A 1058 29.01 -12.54 34.58
N GLU A 1059 27.95 -12.48 35.37
CA GLU A 1059 26.59 -12.43 34.86
C GLU A 1059 26.11 -11.00 34.69
N TYR A 1060 26.20 -10.48 33.47
CA TYR A 1060 25.61 -9.20 33.10
C TYR A 1060 24.13 -9.37 32.78
N MET A 1061 23.29 -8.50 33.33
CA MET A 1061 21.86 -8.48 33.05
C MET A 1061 21.33 -7.06 32.96
N MET A 1062 20.50 -6.82 31.95
CA MET A 1062 19.64 -5.65 31.88
C MET A 1062 18.33 -5.98 32.58
N LEU A 1063 18.04 -5.25 33.65
CA LEU A 1063 16.82 -5.44 34.43
C LEU A 1063 15.60 -4.94 33.65
N PRO A 1064 14.39 -5.48 33.94
CA PRO A 1064 13.16 -4.98 33.34
C PRO A 1064 13.03 -3.46 33.53
N PRO A 1065 12.58 -2.72 32.51
CA PRO A 1065 12.19 -1.33 32.70
C PRO A 1065 11.12 -1.26 33.78
N LEU A 1066 11.23 -0.25 34.65
CA LEU A 1066 10.24 -0.02 35.70
C LEU A 1066 8.90 0.32 35.06
N GLN A 1067 7.82 -0.25 35.60
CA GLN A 1067 6.45 -0.07 35.12
C GLN A 1067 5.58 0.53 36.25
N PRO A 1068 4.53 1.28 35.90
CA PRO A 1068 3.60 1.81 36.89
C PRO A 1068 2.76 0.68 37.47
N GLU A 1069 2.58 0.68 38.79
CA GLU A 1069 1.68 -0.24 39.47
C GLU A 1069 0.31 0.43 39.62
N TYR A 1070 -0.75 -0.21 39.15
CA TYR A 1070 -2.14 0.28 39.32
C TYR A 1070 -2.89 -0.58 40.34
N ASP A 1071 -3.77 0.04 41.11
CA ASP A 1071 -4.64 -0.64 42.05
C ASP A 1071 -5.86 -1.27 41.35
N THR A 1072 -6.73 -1.94 42.11
CA THR A 1072 -7.93 -2.60 41.55
C THR A 1072 -8.95 -1.63 40.95
N ASN A 1073 -8.82 -0.32 41.21
CA ASN A 1073 -9.70 0.72 40.68
C ASN A 1073 -9.11 1.41 39.44
N GLY A 1074 -7.89 1.04 39.04
CA GLY A 1074 -7.18 1.65 37.90
C GLY A 1074 -6.42 2.93 38.26
N ASP A 1075 -6.30 3.26 39.55
CA ASP A 1075 -5.51 4.40 40.02
C ASP A 1075 -4.07 3.97 40.30
N LEU A 1076 -3.10 4.89 40.14
CA LEU A 1076 -1.68 4.60 40.38
C LEU A 1076 -1.45 4.23 41.86
N ALA A 1077 -1.01 2.99 42.11
CA ALA A 1077 -0.86 2.40 43.44
C ALA A 1077 0.40 2.88 44.18
N SER A 1078 1.51 3.10 43.46
CA SER A 1078 2.79 3.48 44.07
C SER A 1078 3.61 4.39 43.15
N LEU A 1079 4.29 5.40 43.73
CA LEU A 1079 5.18 6.30 43.00
C LEU A 1079 6.62 5.78 43.08
N VAL A 1080 7.32 5.79 41.95
CA VAL A 1080 8.75 5.47 41.88
C VAL A 1080 9.57 6.71 42.22
N PHE A 1081 10.42 6.62 43.25
CA PHE A 1081 11.29 7.72 43.67
C PHE A 1081 12.71 7.55 43.10
N PHE A 1082 13.35 8.67 42.80
CA PHE A 1082 14.72 8.72 42.28
C PHE A 1082 15.73 8.21 43.32
N ASN A 1083 16.66 7.35 42.88
CA ASN A 1083 17.74 6.79 43.69
C ASN A 1083 19.07 7.02 42.97
N ALA A 1084 19.95 7.84 43.54
CA ALA A 1084 21.19 8.27 42.88
C ALA A 1084 22.21 7.13 42.71
N ALA A 1085 22.10 6.05 43.50
CA ALA A 1085 22.95 4.88 43.34
C ALA A 1085 22.56 4.00 42.14
N LEU A 1086 21.32 4.11 41.65
CA LEU A 1086 20.76 3.24 40.61
C LEU A 1086 20.32 3.99 39.35
N MET A 1087 20.18 5.32 39.40
CA MET A 1087 19.55 6.12 38.36
C MET A 1087 20.33 7.41 38.06
N ASN A 1088 20.34 7.80 36.79
CA ASN A 1088 20.87 9.07 36.31
C ASN A 1088 19.76 9.89 35.65
N GLU A 1089 19.67 11.17 36.00
CA GLU A 1089 18.72 12.11 35.38
C GLU A 1089 19.25 12.58 34.00
N ARG A 1090 18.34 12.73 33.01
CA ARG A 1090 18.69 13.10 31.62
C ARG A 1090 17.90 14.27 31.03
N GLY A 1091 17.26 15.08 31.87
CA GLY A 1091 16.49 16.25 31.46
C GLY A 1091 17.39 17.42 31.03
N ASP A 1092 16.98 18.16 30.00
CA ASP A 1092 17.72 19.28 29.42
C ASP A 1092 17.76 20.56 30.31
N SER A 1093 17.32 20.51 31.58
CA SER A 1093 16.92 21.74 32.31
C SER A 1093 17.23 21.87 33.81
N SER A 1094 18.11 21.05 34.40
CA SER A 1094 18.33 21.16 35.86
C SER A 1094 19.79 21.29 36.28
N ASP A 1095 20.09 22.36 37.01
CA ASP A 1095 21.34 22.61 37.75
C ASP A 1095 21.51 21.70 38.99
N LEU A 1096 20.65 20.69 39.17
CA LEU A 1096 20.63 19.80 40.34
C LEU A 1096 21.42 18.51 40.06
N THR A 1097 22.18 18.07 41.06
CA THR A 1097 22.91 16.79 41.09
C THR A 1097 21.97 15.62 41.39
N ASN A 1098 22.37 14.40 41.03
CA ASN A 1098 21.58 13.19 41.28
C ASN A 1098 21.29 13.01 42.79
N GLU A 1099 22.25 13.34 43.66
CA GLU A 1099 22.11 13.28 45.11
C GLU A 1099 21.06 14.26 45.63
N GLU A 1100 20.94 15.44 45.01
CA GLU A 1100 19.90 16.43 45.34
C GLU A 1100 18.51 15.96 44.92
N TYR A 1101 18.39 15.24 43.81
CA TYR A 1101 17.12 14.64 43.38
C TYR A 1101 16.61 13.57 44.34
N GLU A 1102 17.51 12.73 44.85
CA GLU A 1102 17.22 11.72 45.87
C GLU A 1102 16.86 12.38 47.21
N ALA A 1103 17.63 13.38 47.66
CA ALA A 1103 17.34 14.13 48.88
C ALA A 1103 15.95 14.81 48.84
N GLN A 1104 15.49 15.20 47.66
CA GLN A 1104 14.17 15.79 47.43
C GLN A 1104 13.04 14.77 47.27
N LYS A 1105 13.33 13.46 47.31
CA LYS A 1105 12.38 12.37 47.00
C LYS A 1105 11.62 12.62 45.70
N SER A 1106 12.35 12.98 44.66
CA SER A 1106 11.75 13.35 43.39
C SER A 1106 11.15 12.12 42.70
N THR A 1107 9.96 12.28 42.11
CA THR A 1107 9.26 11.20 41.41
C THR A 1107 9.84 10.98 40.01
N VAL A 1108 10.15 9.74 39.66
CA VAL A 1108 10.55 9.36 38.32
C VAL A 1108 9.33 9.32 37.41
N ARG A 1109 9.45 9.92 36.22
CA ARG A 1109 8.38 9.98 35.23
C ARG A 1109 8.55 8.96 34.11
N ILE A 1110 9.72 8.92 33.47
CA ILE A 1110 10.01 8.03 32.33
C ILE A 1110 11.36 7.38 32.54
N VAL A 1111 11.44 6.07 32.29
CA VAL A 1111 12.71 5.36 32.14
C VAL A 1111 13.07 5.33 30.66
N LEU A 1112 14.17 5.97 30.28
CA LEU A 1112 14.68 6.00 28.91
C LEU A 1112 15.61 4.84 28.60
N PHE A 1113 16.32 4.34 29.61
CA PHE A 1113 17.19 3.17 29.49
C PHE A 1113 17.20 2.37 30.81
N PRO A 1114 17.01 1.04 30.80
CA PRO A 1114 16.96 0.23 32.01
C PRO A 1114 18.32 0.07 32.72
N LEU A 1115 18.28 -0.29 34.01
CA LEU A 1115 19.46 -0.56 34.82
C LEU A 1115 20.20 -1.83 34.34
N VAL A 1116 21.52 -1.73 34.17
CA VAL A 1116 22.38 -2.88 33.87
C VAL A 1116 23.26 -3.19 35.07
N VAL A 1117 23.23 -4.44 35.53
CA VAL A 1117 24.03 -4.93 36.65
C VAL A 1117 24.89 -6.11 36.24
N LYS A 1118 25.98 -6.30 36.96
CA LYS A 1118 26.89 -7.44 36.87
C LYS A 1118 26.87 -8.20 38.18
N LYS A 1119 26.83 -9.53 38.11
CA LYS A 1119 26.91 -10.41 39.28
C LYS A 1119 28.15 -11.31 39.23
N GLY A 1120 28.97 -11.24 40.27
CA GLY A 1120 30.26 -11.92 40.37
C GLY A 1120 31.40 -11.21 39.64
N GLY A 1121 32.64 -11.52 40.02
CA GLY A 1121 33.86 -10.96 39.45
C GLY A 1121 34.18 -11.48 38.03
N ASP A 1122 35.17 -10.86 37.38
CA ASP A 1122 35.55 -11.16 35.98
C ASP A 1122 35.99 -12.61 35.76
N TYR A 1123 36.44 -13.29 36.82
CA TYR A 1123 36.83 -14.70 36.79
C TYR A 1123 35.70 -15.64 37.23
N GLY A 1124 34.50 -15.10 37.50
CA GLY A 1124 33.29 -15.82 37.91
C GLY A 1124 33.20 -16.10 39.41
N ASP A 1125 34.07 -15.49 40.22
CA ASP A 1125 34.17 -15.61 41.67
C ASP A 1125 33.30 -14.58 42.41
N GLY A 1126 32.81 -14.91 43.61
CA GLY A 1126 31.93 -14.04 44.41
C GLY A 1126 30.50 -13.91 43.86
N ASP A 1127 29.61 -13.28 44.62
CA ASP A 1127 28.20 -13.07 44.26
C ASP A 1127 27.76 -11.60 44.33
N ASP A 1128 28.74 -10.69 44.44
CA ASP A 1128 28.49 -9.26 44.56
C ASP A 1128 27.81 -8.72 43.29
N GLU A 1129 26.81 -7.85 43.49
CA GLU A 1129 26.07 -7.17 42.43
C GLU A 1129 26.60 -5.75 42.27
N ILE A 1130 27.10 -5.43 41.08
CA ILE A 1130 27.70 -4.13 40.74
C ILE A 1130 26.84 -3.47 39.67
N VAL A 1131 26.53 -2.19 39.84
CA VAL A 1131 25.86 -1.38 38.83
C VAL A 1131 26.86 -1.05 37.72
N VAL A 1132 26.58 -1.52 36.51
CA VAL A 1132 27.43 -1.30 35.33
C VAL A 1132 27.00 -0.05 34.60
N TYR A 1133 25.69 0.06 34.33
CA TYR A 1133 25.11 1.24 33.69
C TYR A 1133 23.83 1.61 34.43
N PRO A 1134 23.80 2.75 35.17
CA PRO A 1134 22.61 3.21 35.88
C PRO A 1134 21.40 3.37 34.95
N ALA A 1135 20.18 3.24 35.47
CA ALA A 1135 18.99 3.53 34.69
C ALA A 1135 18.95 5.01 34.29
N GLN A 1136 18.68 5.32 33.03
CA GLN A 1136 18.58 6.70 32.55
C GLN A 1136 17.12 7.14 32.62
N VAL A 1137 16.82 8.17 33.41
CA VAL A 1137 15.44 8.54 33.73
C VAL A 1137 15.17 10.03 33.59
N LEU A 1138 13.89 10.39 33.46
CA LEU A 1138 13.39 11.76 33.54
C LEU A 1138 12.56 11.93 34.80
N VAL A 1139 12.80 13.00 35.54
CA VAL A 1139 12.11 13.28 36.81
C VAL A 1139 10.92 14.23 36.57
N ALA A 1140 9.84 14.05 37.35
CA ALA A 1140 8.68 14.92 37.30
C ALA A 1140 8.99 16.31 37.93
N PRO A 1141 8.58 17.43 37.30
CA PRO A 1141 8.73 18.77 37.86
C PRO A 1141 7.85 18.93 39.11
N LYS A 1142 8.37 19.61 40.14
CA LYS A 1142 7.62 19.90 41.36
C LYS A 1142 6.33 20.65 41.01
N LYS A 1143 5.17 20.14 41.46
CA LYS A 1143 3.92 20.90 41.50
C LYS A 1143 4.16 22.16 42.36
N SER A 1144 4.33 23.32 41.74
CA SER A 1144 4.34 24.58 42.44
C SER A 1144 2.98 24.78 43.11
N GLU A 1145 2.99 25.01 44.42
CA GLU A 1145 1.81 25.50 45.13
C GLU A 1145 1.28 26.72 44.39
N LYS A 1146 -0.01 26.67 44.03
CA LYS A 1146 -0.76 27.82 43.54
C LYS A 1146 -0.52 28.99 44.49
N LYS A 1147 0.23 30.00 44.03
CA LYS A 1147 0.07 31.37 44.55
C LYS A 1147 -1.38 31.77 44.25
N ASN A 1148 -2.19 31.85 45.30
CA ASN A 1148 -3.40 32.64 45.32
C ASN A 1148 -3.06 34.05 44.81
N VAL A 1149 -3.54 34.40 43.62
CA VAL A 1149 -3.81 35.80 43.28
C VAL A 1149 -5.31 35.96 43.51
N GLU A 1150 -5.62 36.64 44.60
CA GLU A 1150 -6.96 37.02 45.01
C GLU A 1150 -7.62 37.89 43.93
N LEU A 1151 -8.92 37.63 43.73
CA LEU A 1151 -9.88 38.62 43.26
C LEU A 1151 -10.03 39.71 44.33
N SER A 1152 -9.60 40.93 44.04
CA SER A 1152 -10.22 42.15 44.57
C SER A 1152 -9.97 43.34 43.64
N SER A 1153 -11.10 43.94 43.21
CA SER A 1153 -11.31 45.17 42.41
C SER A 1153 -10.85 45.17 40.95
#